data_AF-A0AAV6BEA6-F1
#
_entry.id   AF-A0AAV6BEA6-F1
#
_cell.length_a   1.000
_cell.length_b   1.000
_cell.length_c   1.000
_cell.angle_alpha   90.00
_cell.angle_beta   90.00
_cell.angle_gamma   90.00
#
_symmetry.space_group_name_H-M   'P 1'
#
loop_
_entity.id
_entity.type
_entity.pdbx_description
1 polymer ?
#
loop_
_entity_poly.entity_id
_entity_poly.type
_entity_poly.pdbx_seq_one_letter_code
_entity_poly.pdbx_strand_id
1 'polypeptide(L)'
;MLLLILGLLPSASAGVPEPARFVRARGDRFELVAGQVARPMFVRGINLGAAPPGHFPGEFAITKADYRRWLRFARALHANAIRVYALHPPEFYQALKEENDTHPREPIWLFQEVWTELPDGNDFWDRVFTGDFDASIRTAVDALHGNAMLAPRPGHAAGRYTADVSPYIAGWLLGREWEPYAVRVTERRHPETTTFRGKFFSVDSGTAMECWLGRELDLAASYEAQRYGLARAVSFVNWPTLDVMRHPTEYERGGSQEEHDEDAFSVDPTKIRPLRTASRASKTLGYFANYHVYPYYPDFMNLDPGYSGYRDKHGACNYAGYLADLKSHTRGLPLLVGEFGVPTSRGIAHQQPQGINHGGMSEDEQGQNDVRLLEDIQETGCAGGLLFALYDEWFKVNWLVARNEQPRDRDPLWHNLLDPEENYGLIGFDPAPGIHVDGNVEDWSGVKPYASAPEGNLLRALFVTSDQNRLYLRVDLAPGAAPSAIGIALDVLDPARGDRRLPRPLSAIWSRGAEFMLLVEPGEPGARGKHQPRAELFIDRAMNYSKWARVIVNGADLPHPAPYRPVANLDGRYIPLLIETNRERVSRSGVLYPARHLDWGRLEFGKEPPRAAAWAGAPPSYAYDPHAEWMVSDTGRTIEIAIPWGLLNVGDPSSRSVLDDKPGTQDVEVTETAGIGLLGWATRRSMFRADSLGPSRSESSISIAGADLQILGAPGTTQTVVGKELRITSPETRSYVWNGWNLPMISERIKKSARYVREAFEGMDARDQQKQTDLDAKRD
;
A
#
# COMPACT_ATOMS: atom_id res chain seq x y z
N MET A 1 23.68 60.17 -40.34
CA MET A 1 23.13 58.96 -40.99
C MET A 1 24.05 57.83 -40.60
N LEU A 2 23.67 56.74 -39.94
CA LEU A 2 22.38 56.05 -39.90
C LEU A 2 22.31 55.19 -38.62
N LEU A 3 21.19 55.32 -37.91
CA LEU A 3 20.45 54.37 -37.07
C LEU A 3 21.12 53.34 -36.12
N LEU A 4 20.89 53.58 -34.81
CA LEU A 4 20.68 52.57 -33.77
C LEU A 4 19.56 51.59 -34.18
N ILE A 5 19.80 50.28 -34.05
CA ILE A 5 18.74 49.27 -33.93
C ILE A 5 18.65 48.91 -32.44
N LEU A 6 17.68 49.51 -31.75
CA LEU A 6 17.19 49.00 -30.47
C LEU A 6 16.52 47.65 -30.74
N GLY A 7 17.04 46.58 -30.14
CA GLY A 7 16.32 45.34 -29.99
C GLY A 7 15.07 45.59 -29.14
N LEU A 8 13.91 45.38 -29.75
CA LEU A 8 12.61 45.38 -29.09
C LEU A 8 12.63 44.33 -27.97
N LEU A 9 12.60 44.80 -26.72
CA LEU A 9 12.13 44.01 -25.58
C LEU A 9 10.72 43.48 -25.92
N PRO A 10 10.38 42.22 -25.60
CA PRO A 10 9.02 41.76 -25.73
C PRO A 10 8.14 42.66 -24.87
N SER A 11 7.16 43.26 -25.52
CA SER A 11 6.16 44.11 -24.92
C SER A 11 5.51 43.36 -23.75
N ALA A 12 5.39 44.01 -22.59
CA ALA A 12 4.65 43.50 -21.46
C ALA A 12 3.30 42.94 -21.95
N SER A 13 3.08 41.64 -21.74
CA SER A 13 1.86 40.97 -22.18
C SER A 13 0.66 41.74 -21.63
N ALA A 14 -0.30 42.08 -22.49
CA ALA A 14 -1.65 42.40 -22.06
C ALA A 14 -2.07 41.32 -21.05
N GLY A 15 -2.30 41.72 -19.79
CA GLY A 15 -2.40 40.78 -18.67
C GLY A 15 -3.45 39.72 -18.96
N VAL A 16 -3.11 38.45 -18.74
CA VAL A 16 -4.06 37.33 -18.84
C VAL A 16 -5.29 37.67 -17.98
N PRO A 17 -6.52 37.62 -18.55
CA PRO A 17 -7.74 37.82 -17.78
C PRO A 17 -7.77 36.84 -16.61
N GLU A 18 -8.37 37.25 -15.48
CA GLU A 18 -8.54 36.30 -14.38
C GLU A 18 -9.46 35.18 -14.90
N PRO A 19 -9.14 33.91 -14.64
CA PRO A 19 -10.05 32.84 -15.02
C PRO A 19 -11.43 33.14 -14.42
N ALA A 20 -12.47 32.95 -15.23
CA ALA A 20 -13.85 33.25 -14.82
C ALA A 20 -14.26 32.51 -13.53
N ARG A 21 -13.57 31.40 -13.24
CA ARG A 21 -13.67 30.61 -12.02
C ARG A 21 -12.29 30.07 -11.61
N PHE A 22 -11.94 30.14 -10.33
CA PHE A 22 -10.70 29.57 -9.79
C PHE A 22 -10.81 29.20 -8.32
N VAL A 23 -9.90 28.36 -7.85
CA VAL A 23 -9.76 28.01 -6.43
C VAL A 23 -8.73 28.94 -5.77
N ARG A 24 -9.03 29.36 -4.55
CA ARG A 24 -8.19 30.24 -3.73
C ARG A 24 -8.06 29.67 -2.31
N ALA A 25 -6.83 29.57 -1.81
CA ALA A 25 -6.56 29.29 -0.39
C ALA A 25 -6.59 30.60 0.43
N ARG A 26 -7.45 30.69 1.45
CA ARG A 26 -7.57 31.88 2.31
C ARG A 26 -8.06 31.56 3.71
N GLY A 27 -7.36 32.06 4.72
CA GLY A 27 -7.68 31.76 6.12
C GLY A 27 -7.55 30.26 6.35
N ASP A 28 -8.55 29.61 6.94
CA ASP A 28 -8.52 28.17 7.23
C ASP A 28 -9.12 27.26 6.13
N ARG A 29 -9.45 27.79 4.94
CA ARG A 29 -10.20 27.04 3.92
C ARG A 29 -9.77 27.33 2.48
N PHE A 30 -10.18 26.45 1.58
CA PHE A 30 -10.27 26.76 0.16
C PHE A 30 -11.59 27.47 -0.16
N GLU A 31 -11.56 28.32 -1.17
CA GLU A 31 -12.72 29.01 -1.71
C GLU A 31 -12.74 28.86 -3.22
N LEU A 32 -13.92 28.55 -3.75
CA LEU A 32 -14.21 28.66 -5.16
C LEU A 32 -14.68 30.08 -5.47
N VAL A 33 -13.92 30.77 -6.31
CA VAL A 33 -14.21 32.14 -6.74
C VAL A 33 -14.80 32.13 -8.14
N ALA A 34 -15.95 32.77 -8.33
CA ALA A 34 -16.57 33.02 -9.63
C ALA A 34 -17.07 34.47 -9.69
N GLY A 35 -16.48 35.29 -10.56
CA GLY A 35 -16.70 36.74 -10.55
C GLY A 35 -16.32 37.37 -9.20
N GLN A 36 -17.26 38.04 -8.53
CA GLN A 36 -17.05 38.62 -7.20
C GLN A 36 -17.47 37.69 -6.05
N VAL A 37 -18.02 36.52 -6.36
CA VAL A 37 -18.54 35.60 -5.35
C VAL A 37 -17.46 34.59 -5.00
N ALA A 38 -17.14 34.47 -3.71
CA ALA A 38 -16.25 33.45 -3.18
C ALA A 38 -17.05 32.53 -2.25
N ARG A 39 -16.97 31.22 -2.48
CA ARG A 39 -17.73 30.19 -1.75
C ARG A 39 -16.76 29.21 -1.11
N PRO A 40 -16.93 28.81 0.17
CA PRO A 40 -16.14 27.76 0.77
C PRO A 40 -16.14 26.50 -0.11
N MET A 41 -14.99 25.84 -0.20
CA MET A 41 -14.83 24.56 -0.88
C MET A 41 -14.10 23.62 0.08
N PHE A 42 -14.72 22.49 0.39
CA PHE A 42 -14.04 21.36 1.01
C PHE A 42 -13.44 20.50 -0.12
N VAL A 43 -12.14 20.21 -0.05
CA VAL A 43 -11.51 19.32 -1.04
C VAL A 43 -11.89 17.88 -0.70
N ARG A 44 -12.59 17.23 -1.63
CA ARG A 44 -12.91 15.79 -1.59
C ARG A 44 -12.35 15.19 -2.87
N GLY A 45 -11.05 14.92 -2.84
CA GLY A 45 -10.34 14.47 -4.02
C GLY A 45 -9.69 13.12 -3.83
N ILE A 46 -8.99 12.70 -4.87
CA ILE A 46 -8.36 11.39 -4.95
C ILE A 46 -7.00 11.49 -5.64
N ASN A 47 -6.07 10.69 -5.18
CA ASN A 47 -4.73 10.59 -5.74
C ASN A 47 -4.72 9.69 -6.98
N LEU A 48 -4.02 10.12 -8.03
CA LEU A 48 -3.85 9.39 -9.28
C LEU A 48 -2.36 9.15 -9.53
N GLY A 49 -2.00 7.87 -9.60
CA GLY A 49 -0.66 7.38 -9.92
C GLY A 49 -0.17 7.62 -11.34
N ALA A 50 1.11 7.31 -11.54
CA ALA A 50 1.82 7.51 -12.81
C ALA A 50 2.04 6.23 -13.63
N ALA A 51 1.75 5.05 -13.07
CA ALA A 51 1.85 3.77 -13.78
C ALA A 51 0.62 2.87 -13.56
N PRO A 52 0.20 2.11 -14.58
CA PRO A 52 -0.66 0.95 -14.39
C PRO A 52 0.16 -0.27 -13.93
N PRO A 53 -0.48 -1.35 -13.47
CA PRO A 53 0.21 -2.63 -13.27
C PRO A 53 1.02 -3.07 -14.49
N GLY A 54 2.15 -3.72 -14.24
CA GLY A 54 3.12 -4.14 -15.25
C GLY A 54 4.22 -3.13 -15.57
N HIS A 55 4.18 -1.93 -14.98
CA HIS A 55 5.09 -0.84 -15.30
C HIS A 55 5.51 -0.04 -14.06
N PHE A 56 6.73 0.50 -14.09
CA PHE A 56 7.17 1.52 -13.12
C PHE A 56 6.66 2.92 -13.50
N PRO A 57 6.48 3.83 -12.52
CA PRO A 57 6.01 5.21 -12.76
C PRO A 57 6.88 5.98 -13.76
N GLY A 58 8.18 5.69 -13.82
CA GLY A 58 9.12 6.32 -14.75
C GLY A 58 8.92 5.94 -16.23
N GLU A 59 8.13 4.90 -16.52
CA GLU A 59 7.81 4.46 -17.89
C GLU A 59 6.62 5.21 -18.50
N PHE A 60 5.74 5.78 -17.67
CA PHE A 60 4.54 6.50 -18.08
C PHE A 60 3.65 5.73 -19.07
N ALA A 61 3.37 4.45 -18.77
CA ALA A 61 2.64 3.54 -19.65
C ALA A 61 1.12 3.80 -19.73
N ILE A 62 0.57 4.71 -18.93
CA ILE A 62 -0.87 5.02 -18.93
C ILE A 62 -1.28 5.67 -20.25
N THR A 63 -2.28 5.11 -20.93
CA THR A 63 -2.77 5.69 -22.18
C THR A 63 -3.78 6.81 -21.95
N LYS A 64 -4.00 7.66 -22.96
CA LYS A 64 -5.09 8.66 -22.94
C LYS A 64 -6.48 8.03 -22.69
N ALA A 65 -6.70 6.80 -23.16
CA ALA A 65 -7.97 6.10 -22.96
C ALA A 65 -8.17 5.70 -21.49
N ASP A 66 -7.08 5.29 -20.82
CA ASP A 66 -7.08 4.98 -19.38
C ASP A 66 -7.34 6.24 -18.57
N TYR A 67 -6.62 7.33 -18.83
CA TYR A 67 -6.88 8.62 -18.19
C TYR A 67 -8.34 9.07 -18.35
N ARG A 68 -8.90 9.00 -19.56
CA ARG A 68 -10.32 9.35 -19.78
C ARG A 68 -11.27 8.46 -18.97
N ARG A 69 -11.01 7.15 -18.91
CA ARG A 69 -11.84 6.20 -18.16
C ARG A 69 -11.78 6.49 -16.66
N TRP A 70 -10.59 6.70 -16.12
CA TRP A 70 -10.35 6.98 -14.71
C TRP A 70 -10.83 8.38 -14.27
N LEU A 71 -10.70 9.40 -15.11
CA LEU A 71 -11.26 10.73 -14.86
C LEU A 71 -12.79 10.71 -14.77
N ARG A 72 -13.45 9.97 -15.68
CA ARG A 72 -14.90 9.76 -15.62
C ARG A 72 -15.33 9.00 -14.38
N PHE A 73 -14.53 8.02 -13.96
CA PHE A 73 -14.76 7.31 -12.71
C PHE A 73 -14.65 8.25 -11.50
N ALA A 74 -13.59 9.06 -11.40
CA ALA A 74 -13.44 10.06 -10.35
C ALA A 74 -14.63 11.04 -10.31
N ARG A 75 -15.13 11.49 -11.47
CA ARG A 75 -16.36 12.28 -11.56
C ARG A 75 -17.59 11.52 -11.05
N ALA A 76 -17.75 10.25 -11.44
CA ALA A 76 -18.85 9.41 -10.98
C ALA A 76 -18.79 9.10 -9.47
N LEU A 77 -17.61 9.22 -8.85
CA LEU A 77 -17.44 9.21 -7.39
C LEU A 77 -17.85 10.54 -6.73
N HIS A 78 -18.19 11.59 -7.48
CA HIS A 78 -18.38 12.96 -6.99
C HIS A 78 -17.09 13.61 -6.43
N ALA A 79 -15.92 13.12 -6.84
CA ALA A 79 -14.65 13.75 -6.52
C ALA A 79 -14.57 15.13 -7.18
N ASN A 80 -14.22 16.16 -6.41
CA ASN A 80 -14.08 17.52 -6.93
C ASN A 80 -12.62 17.88 -7.28
N ALA A 81 -11.66 17.04 -6.89
CA ALA A 81 -10.26 17.27 -7.17
C ALA A 81 -9.49 15.95 -7.43
N ILE A 82 -8.40 16.07 -8.18
CA ILE A 82 -7.40 15.01 -8.36
C ILE A 82 -6.02 15.58 -8.04
N ARG A 83 -5.20 14.79 -7.35
CA ARG A 83 -3.76 15.02 -7.23
C ARG A 83 -2.98 14.04 -8.09
N VAL A 84 -1.94 14.53 -8.76
CA VAL A 84 -0.92 13.71 -9.43
C VAL A 84 0.44 13.99 -8.81
N TYR A 85 1.26 12.94 -8.63
CA TYR A 85 2.53 13.01 -7.88
C TYR A 85 3.65 13.74 -8.64
N ALA A 86 3.65 13.63 -9.97
CA ALA A 86 4.65 14.25 -10.82
C ALA A 86 3.99 14.80 -12.08
N LEU A 87 4.80 15.41 -12.96
CA LEU A 87 4.33 15.80 -14.28
C LEU A 87 4.00 14.54 -15.10
N HIS A 88 2.72 14.33 -15.42
CA HIS A 88 2.28 13.23 -16.27
C HIS A 88 2.53 13.53 -17.77
N PRO A 89 2.35 12.56 -18.68
CA PRO A 89 2.39 12.79 -20.11
C PRO A 89 1.33 13.80 -20.57
N PRO A 90 1.53 14.48 -21.71
CA PRO A 90 0.55 15.43 -22.27
C PRO A 90 -0.88 14.88 -22.38
N GLU A 91 -1.01 13.57 -22.60
CA GLU A 91 -2.26 12.82 -22.71
C GLU A 91 -3.18 12.99 -21.48
N PHE A 92 -2.60 13.02 -20.27
CA PHE A 92 -3.36 13.26 -19.03
C PHE A 92 -4.03 14.63 -19.06
N TYR A 93 -3.25 15.68 -19.34
CA TYR A 93 -3.74 17.06 -19.35
C TYR A 93 -4.75 17.30 -20.47
N GLN A 94 -4.56 16.65 -21.62
CA GLN A 94 -5.57 16.66 -22.68
C GLN A 94 -6.87 15.98 -22.23
N ALA A 95 -6.80 14.82 -21.58
CA ALA A 95 -7.98 14.11 -21.09
C ALA A 95 -8.71 14.92 -20.00
N LEU A 96 -7.97 15.51 -19.06
CA LEU A 96 -8.53 16.39 -18.02
C LEU A 96 -9.23 17.60 -18.64
N LYS A 97 -8.60 18.24 -19.63
CA LYS A 97 -9.19 19.39 -20.32
C LYS A 97 -10.48 18.99 -21.03
N GLU A 98 -10.48 17.89 -21.78
CA GLU A 98 -11.67 17.39 -22.49
C GLU A 98 -12.81 17.06 -21.51
N GLU A 99 -12.50 16.45 -20.37
CA GLU A 99 -13.47 16.11 -19.33
C GLU A 99 -14.05 17.37 -18.67
N ASN A 100 -13.25 18.40 -18.43
CA ASN A 100 -13.71 19.65 -17.83
C ASN A 100 -14.45 20.56 -18.83
N ASP A 101 -14.04 20.60 -20.10
CA ASP A 101 -14.72 21.36 -21.16
C ASP A 101 -16.15 20.83 -21.39
N THR A 102 -16.36 19.53 -21.21
CA THR A 102 -17.68 18.88 -21.31
C THR A 102 -18.53 19.05 -20.04
N HIS A 103 -17.92 19.44 -18.92
CA HIS A 103 -18.57 19.64 -17.62
C HIS A 103 -18.22 20.99 -16.96
N PRO A 104 -18.47 22.13 -17.63
CA PRO A 104 -17.95 23.45 -17.22
C PRO A 104 -18.51 23.96 -15.87
N ARG A 105 -19.63 23.40 -15.40
CA ARG A 105 -20.25 23.76 -14.11
C ARG A 105 -19.63 23.05 -12.93
N GLU A 106 -18.94 21.93 -13.14
CA GLU A 106 -18.40 21.07 -12.10
C GLU A 106 -17.03 20.53 -12.56
N PRO A 107 -16.03 21.39 -12.78
CA PRO A 107 -14.71 20.92 -13.18
C PRO A 107 -14.07 20.09 -12.06
N ILE A 108 -13.29 19.08 -12.45
CA ILE A 108 -12.34 18.43 -11.55
C ILE A 108 -11.14 19.36 -11.42
N TRP A 109 -10.84 19.77 -10.19
CA TRP A 109 -9.68 20.60 -9.88
C TRP A 109 -8.39 19.77 -9.78
N LEU A 110 -7.27 20.36 -10.16
CA LEU A 110 -5.97 19.70 -10.17
C LEU A 110 -5.08 20.24 -9.04
N PHE A 111 -4.62 19.34 -8.18
CA PHE A 111 -3.42 19.55 -7.37
C PHE A 111 -2.23 18.94 -8.10
N GLN A 112 -1.33 19.78 -8.58
CA GLN A 112 -0.15 19.31 -9.31
C GLN A 112 1.03 19.28 -8.35
N GLU A 113 1.53 18.08 -8.09
CA GLU A 113 2.81 17.94 -7.38
C GLU A 113 4.00 18.04 -8.33
N VAL A 114 5.07 18.64 -7.83
CA VAL A 114 6.39 18.64 -8.45
C VAL A 114 7.30 17.83 -7.55
N TRP A 115 7.40 16.53 -7.84
CA TRP A 115 8.21 15.59 -7.10
C TRP A 115 9.71 15.78 -7.35
N THR A 116 10.53 15.41 -6.36
CA THR A 116 12.00 15.40 -6.46
C THR A 116 12.61 14.25 -5.67
N GLU A 117 13.77 13.79 -6.12
CA GLU A 117 14.64 12.85 -5.40
C GLU A 117 15.23 13.48 -4.13
N LEU A 118 15.97 12.68 -3.36
CA LEU A 118 16.84 13.21 -2.31
C LEU A 118 18.15 13.78 -2.90
N PRO A 119 18.68 14.88 -2.36
CA PRO A 119 19.97 15.42 -2.77
C PRO A 119 21.12 14.48 -2.43
N ASP A 120 22.12 14.41 -3.32
CA ASP A 120 23.39 13.73 -3.05
C ASP A 120 24.05 14.33 -1.79
N GLY A 121 24.20 13.50 -0.75
CA GLY A 121 24.76 13.96 0.53
C GLY A 121 23.76 14.66 1.46
N ASN A 122 22.46 14.54 1.20
CA ASN A 122 21.36 14.87 2.10
C ASN A 122 21.25 16.37 2.46
N ASP A 123 21.67 17.26 1.57
CA ASP A 123 21.64 18.71 1.77
C ASP A 123 20.78 19.41 0.70
N PHE A 124 19.61 19.91 1.11
CA PHE A 124 18.66 20.52 0.18
C PHE A 124 19.18 21.83 -0.43
N TRP A 125 20.16 22.50 0.19
CA TRP A 125 20.79 23.70 -0.37
C TRP A 125 21.91 23.39 -1.38
N ASP A 126 22.18 22.12 -1.68
CA ASP A 126 23.10 21.78 -2.76
C ASP A 126 22.68 22.47 -4.07
N ARG A 127 23.65 23.07 -4.75
CA ARG A 127 23.40 23.96 -5.89
C ARG A 127 22.90 23.20 -7.12
N VAL A 128 23.37 21.97 -7.33
CA VAL A 128 22.97 21.15 -8.47
C VAL A 128 21.55 20.67 -8.21
N PHE A 129 21.32 20.08 -7.05
CA PHE A 129 19.99 19.63 -6.64
C PHE A 129 18.94 20.74 -6.69
N THR A 130 19.20 21.87 -6.03
CA THR A 130 18.27 23.02 -6.04
C THR A 130 18.06 23.53 -7.46
N GLY A 131 19.10 23.58 -8.29
CA GLY A 131 18.99 24.00 -9.68
C GLY A 131 18.10 23.08 -10.54
N ASP A 132 18.19 21.77 -10.32
CA ASP A 132 17.37 20.77 -11.01
C ASP A 132 15.91 20.81 -10.55
N PHE A 133 15.68 21.04 -9.25
CA PHE A 133 14.34 21.23 -8.72
C PHE A 133 13.70 22.53 -9.23
N ASP A 134 14.45 23.64 -9.25
CA ASP A 134 14.03 24.91 -9.86
C ASP A 134 13.55 24.70 -11.32
N ALA A 135 14.31 23.93 -12.09
CA ALA A 135 14.01 23.64 -13.49
C ALA A 135 12.74 22.79 -13.61
N SER A 136 12.54 21.83 -12.71
CA SER A 136 11.34 20.98 -12.66
C SER A 136 10.10 21.79 -12.33
N ILE A 137 10.17 22.73 -11.37
CA ILE A 137 9.08 23.65 -11.03
C ILE A 137 8.70 24.50 -12.25
N ARG A 138 9.67 25.13 -12.92
CA ARG A 138 9.40 25.96 -14.11
C ARG A 138 8.79 25.16 -15.25
N THR A 139 9.29 23.94 -15.44
CA THR A 139 8.79 23.00 -16.45
C THR A 139 7.34 22.63 -16.19
N ALA A 140 6.98 22.32 -14.94
CA ALA A 140 5.60 21.99 -14.58
C ALA A 140 4.67 23.18 -14.81
N VAL A 141 5.07 24.38 -14.41
CA VAL A 141 4.30 25.61 -14.68
C VAL A 141 4.10 25.78 -16.20
N ASP A 142 5.15 25.68 -17.01
CA ASP A 142 5.01 25.83 -18.47
C ASP A 142 4.14 24.74 -19.11
N ALA A 143 4.25 23.50 -18.64
CA ALA A 143 3.48 22.37 -19.15
C ALA A 143 1.98 22.54 -18.90
N LEU A 144 1.57 22.92 -17.69
CA LEU A 144 0.15 23.06 -17.34
C LEU A 144 -0.51 24.29 -17.98
N HIS A 145 0.27 25.29 -18.39
CA HIS A 145 -0.18 26.41 -19.22
C HIS A 145 -0.16 26.07 -20.73
N GLY A 146 0.05 24.80 -21.11
CA GLY A 146 0.06 24.36 -22.50
C GLY A 146 1.21 24.93 -23.33
N ASN A 147 2.34 25.23 -22.69
CA ASN A 147 3.47 25.94 -23.28
C ASN A 147 4.82 25.25 -23.00
N ALA A 148 4.86 23.91 -23.14
CA ALA A 148 6.09 23.15 -22.99
C ALA A 148 6.30 22.14 -24.13
N MET A 149 7.57 21.91 -24.47
CA MET A 149 8.03 20.82 -25.33
C MET A 149 9.20 20.16 -24.61
N LEU A 150 8.99 18.92 -24.16
CA LEU A 150 9.97 18.19 -23.36
C LEU A 150 10.55 17.04 -24.19
N ALA A 151 11.88 17.00 -24.26
CA ALA A 151 12.58 15.89 -24.86
C ALA A 151 12.49 14.64 -23.95
N PRO A 152 12.43 13.42 -24.51
CA PRO A 152 12.49 12.20 -23.72
C PRO A 152 13.70 12.14 -22.80
N ARG A 153 13.47 11.83 -21.52
CA ARG A 153 14.49 11.59 -20.50
C ARG A 153 14.03 10.42 -19.61
N PRO A 154 14.90 9.45 -19.27
CA PRO A 154 14.53 8.34 -18.39
C PRO A 154 13.90 8.83 -17.09
N GLY A 155 12.79 8.23 -16.67
CA GLY A 155 12.07 8.61 -15.44
C GLY A 155 11.22 9.88 -15.55
N HIS A 156 11.14 10.54 -16.72
CA HIS A 156 10.38 11.77 -16.90
C HIS A 156 9.43 11.73 -18.09
N ALA A 157 8.24 12.29 -17.89
CA ALA A 157 7.27 12.49 -18.95
C ALA A 157 7.85 13.42 -20.03
N ALA A 158 7.44 13.17 -21.27
CA ALA A 158 7.94 13.88 -22.44
C ALA A 158 6.84 14.18 -23.44
N GLY A 159 7.16 15.01 -24.43
CA GLY A 159 6.26 15.37 -25.52
C GLY A 159 5.82 16.83 -25.48
N ARG A 160 4.80 17.12 -26.28
CA ARG A 160 4.29 18.48 -26.49
C ARG A 160 3.07 18.74 -25.63
N TYR A 161 3.20 19.63 -24.67
CA TYR A 161 2.11 20.08 -23.81
C TYR A 161 1.42 21.26 -24.49
N THR A 162 0.24 21.03 -25.04
CA THR A 162 -0.59 22.07 -25.69
C THR A 162 -1.94 22.29 -25.02
N ALA A 163 -2.30 21.45 -24.05
CA ALA A 163 -3.53 21.60 -23.30
C ALA A 163 -3.28 22.59 -22.15
N ASP A 164 -3.83 23.80 -22.26
CA ASP A 164 -3.89 24.74 -21.14
C ASP A 164 -4.96 24.25 -20.15
N VAL A 165 -4.49 23.63 -19.06
CA VAL A 165 -5.29 23.20 -17.92
C VAL A 165 -5.16 24.16 -16.74
N SER A 166 -4.40 25.25 -16.90
CA SER A 166 -4.15 26.21 -15.84
C SER A 166 -5.45 26.74 -15.19
N PRO A 167 -6.57 26.96 -15.90
CA PRO A 167 -7.83 27.36 -15.26
C PRO A 167 -8.36 26.37 -14.20
N TYR A 168 -7.92 25.11 -14.23
CA TYR A 168 -8.37 24.03 -13.34
C TYR A 168 -7.39 23.71 -12.22
N ILE A 169 -6.27 24.43 -12.09
CA ILE A 169 -5.32 24.22 -10.99
C ILE A 169 -5.90 24.78 -9.68
N ALA A 170 -6.06 23.90 -8.68
CA ALA A 170 -6.38 24.29 -7.31
C ALA A 170 -5.15 24.64 -6.48
N GLY A 171 -4.03 23.96 -6.71
CA GLY A 171 -2.78 24.30 -6.04
C GLY A 171 -1.59 23.51 -6.57
N TRP A 172 -0.40 24.05 -6.30
CA TRP A 172 0.89 23.39 -6.49
C TRP A 172 1.33 22.74 -5.18
N LEU A 173 1.88 21.54 -5.26
CA LEU A 173 2.51 20.84 -4.12
C LEU A 173 3.98 20.63 -4.49
N LEU A 174 4.91 21.15 -3.69
CA LEU A 174 6.34 21.04 -3.98
C LEU A 174 6.97 19.94 -3.13
N GLY A 175 7.71 19.05 -3.80
CA GLY A 175 8.55 18.05 -3.17
C GLY A 175 7.87 16.71 -2.94
N ARG A 176 8.43 15.97 -1.98
CA ARG A 176 7.98 14.64 -1.53
C ARG A 176 7.87 14.64 0.00
N GLU A 177 7.49 13.50 0.58
CA GLU A 177 7.71 13.24 2.01
C GLU A 177 9.20 13.36 2.33
N TRP A 178 9.59 14.46 2.99
CA TRP A 178 10.99 14.76 3.27
C TRP A 178 11.52 13.86 4.38
N GLU A 179 12.72 13.31 4.20
CA GLU A 179 13.32 12.43 5.19
C GLU A 179 13.89 13.21 6.39
N PRO A 180 13.56 12.82 7.63
CA PRO A 180 14.09 13.48 8.84
C PRO A 180 15.62 13.58 8.88
N TYR A 181 16.33 12.53 8.43
CA TYR A 181 17.79 12.54 8.40
C TYR A 181 18.37 13.55 7.41
N ALA A 182 17.68 13.85 6.30
CA ALA A 182 18.12 14.82 5.31
C ALA A 182 17.82 16.27 5.75
N VAL A 183 16.67 16.48 6.39
CA VAL A 183 16.37 17.75 7.06
C VAL A 183 17.44 18.07 8.11
N ARG A 184 17.79 17.09 8.95
CA ARG A 184 18.87 17.22 9.95
C ARG A 184 20.21 17.64 9.34
N VAL A 185 20.63 16.99 8.25
CA VAL A 185 21.91 17.31 7.59
C VAL A 185 21.88 18.72 7.03
N THR A 186 20.77 19.11 6.38
CA THR A 186 20.56 20.46 5.84
C THR A 186 20.65 21.51 6.94
N GLU A 187 19.95 21.33 8.06
CA GLU A 187 19.97 22.29 9.18
C GLU A 187 21.33 22.39 9.86
N ARG A 188 22.07 21.28 10.00
CA ARG A 188 23.43 21.29 10.57
C ARG A 188 24.45 21.97 9.65
N ARG A 189 24.26 21.92 8.33
CA ARG A 189 25.18 22.53 7.36
C ARG A 189 24.95 24.02 7.17
N HIS A 190 23.73 24.51 7.38
CA HIS A 190 23.35 25.90 7.16
C HIS A 190 22.70 26.53 8.41
N PRO A 191 23.28 26.41 9.62
CA PRO A 191 22.64 26.85 10.86
C PRO A 191 22.40 28.36 10.94
N GLU A 192 23.12 29.16 10.16
CA GLU A 192 22.93 30.60 10.04
C GLU A 192 21.74 31.00 9.16
N THR A 193 21.26 30.09 8.32
CA THR A 193 20.15 30.33 7.39
C THR A 193 18.83 30.20 8.14
N THR A 194 18.41 31.31 8.73
CA THR A 194 17.20 31.39 9.58
C THR A 194 16.15 32.38 9.06
N THR A 195 16.48 33.08 7.98
CA THR A 195 15.59 34.05 7.33
C THR A 195 15.65 33.92 5.81
N PHE A 196 14.51 34.14 5.16
CA PHE A 196 14.38 34.20 3.71
C PHE A 196 13.39 35.30 3.33
N ARG A 197 13.65 36.02 2.23
CA ARG A 197 12.70 37.02 1.71
C ARG A 197 12.72 37.06 0.19
N GLY A 198 11.67 36.51 -0.40
CA GLY A 198 11.39 36.56 -1.83
C GLY A 198 10.41 37.67 -2.20
N LYS A 199 9.77 37.51 -3.36
CA LYS A 199 8.77 38.45 -3.91
C LYS A 199 7.36 38.22 -3.34
N PHE A 200 7.04 36.96 -3.08
CA PHE A 200 5.75 36.44 -2.67
C PHE A 200 5.78 35.73 -1.32
N PHE A 201 6.94 35.28 -0.83
CA PHE A 201 7.07 34.60 0.47
C PHE A 201 8.25 35.13 1.30
N SER A 202 8.14 35.00 2.62
CA SER A 202 9.23 35.24 3.56
C SER A 202 9.22 34.25 4.73
N VAL A 203 10.39 34.08 5.32
CA VAL A 203 10.64 33.39 6.59
C VAL A 203 11.40 34.37 7.47
N ASP A 204 10.80 34.78 8.59
CA ASP A 204 11.41 35.80 9.47
C ASP A 204 12.20 35.17 10.62
N SER A 205 11.89 33.91 10.96
CA SER A 205 12.57 33.11 11.98
C SER A 205 12.18 31.65 11.79
N GLY A 206 13.02 30.91 11.09
CA GLY A 206 12.83 29.49 10.80
C GLY A 206 14.16 28.73 10.74
N THR A 207 14.10 27.47 10.31
CA THR A 207 15.26 26.63 10.05
C THR A 207 15.77 26.79 8.61
N ALA A 208 16.93 26.21 8.31
CA ALA A 208 17.47 26.19 6.96
C ALA A 208 16.53 25.48 5.97
N MET A 209 15.83 24.43 6.42
CA MET A 209 14.84 23.71 5.62
C MET A 209 13.64 24.60 5.31
N GLU A 210 13.10 25.29 6.31
CA GLU A 210 11.97 26.21 6.12
C GLU A 210 12.32 27.39 5.21
N CYS A 211 13.56 27.90 5.29
CA CYS A 211 14.05 28.94 4.38
C CYS A 211 14.19 28.43 2.94
N TRP A 212 14.67 27.19 2.75
CA TRP A 212 14.77 26.56 1.43
C TRP A 212 13.38 26.35 0.82
N LEU A 213 12.44 25.79 1.58
CA LEU A 213 11.05 25.64 1.12
C LEU A 213 10.40 26.99 0.82
N GLY A 214 10.63 28.01 1.66
CA GLY A 214 10.17 29.37 1.41
C GLY A 214 10.68 29.94 0.06
N ARG A 215 11.92 29.61 -0.31
CA ARG A 215 12.52 29.94 -1.61
C ARG A 215 11.84 29.21 -2.76
N GLU A 216 11.60 27.90 -2.66
CA GLU A 216 10.95 27.11 -3.72
C GLU A 216 9.50 27.56 -3.96
N LEU A 217 8.75 27.84 -2.90
CA LEU A 217 7.39 28.39 -2.99
C LEU A 217 7.40 29.76 -3.69
N ASP A 218 8.38 30.62 -3.36
CA ASP A 218 8.58 31.90 -4.02
C ASP A 218 8.91 31.74 -5.50
N LEU A 219 9.76 30.78 -5.86
CA LEU A 219 10.11 30.52 -7.25
C LEU A 219 8.88 30.12 -8.07
N ALA A 220 8.07 29.18 -7.58
CA ALA A 220 6.86 28.74 -8.27
C ALA A 220 5.89 29.91 -8.52
N ALA A 221 5.57 30.67 -7.47
CA ALA A 221 4.71 31.84 -7.58
C ALA A 221 5.31 32.96 -8.45
N SER A 222 6.61 33.20 -8.32
CA SER A 222 7.35 34.23 -9.07
C SER A 222 7.41 33.93 -10.55
N TYR A 223 7.67 32.69 -10.92
CA TYR A 223 7.75 32.27 -12.31
C TYR A 223 6.38 32.34 -12.99
N GLU A 224 5.35 31.78 -12.37
CA GLU A 224 3.97 31.82 -12.88
C GLU A 224 3.50 33.28 -13.04
N ALA A 225 3.75 34.13 -12.05
CA ALA A 225 3.34 35.53 -12.08
C ALA A 225 4.07 36.33 -13.17
N GLN A 226 5.36 36.08 -13.39
CA GLN A 226 6.16 36.82 -14.38
C GLN A 226 5.81 36.40 -15.81
N ARG A 227 5.57 35.11 -16.03
CA ARG A 227 5.36 34.56 -17.36
C ARG A 227 3.90 34.56 -17.80
N TYR A 228 2.98 34.36 -16.86
CA TYR A 228 1.55 34.18 -17.13
C TYR A 228 0.65 35.19 -16.39
N GLY A 229 1.23 36.08 -15.57
CA GLY A 229 0.49 37.22 -14.99
C GLY A 229 -0.38 36.90 -13.77
N LEU A 230 -0.29 35.68 -13.23
CA LEU A 230 -1.10 35.17 -12.12
C LEU A 230 -0.25 34.29 -11.20
N ALA A 231 -0.67 34.13 -9.94
CA ALA A 231 -0.06 33.19 -9.01
C ALA A 231 -1.17 32.43 -8.29
N ARG A 232 -1.09 31.10 -8.30
CA ARG A 232 -2.07 30.20 -7.66
C ARG A 232 -1.65 29.80 -6.26
N ALA A 233 -2.49 29.03 -5.58
CA ALA A 233 -2.13 28.46 -4.30
C ALA A 233 -0.92 27.52 -4.45
N VAL A 234 0.01 27.59 -3.51
CA VAL A 234 1.21 26.75 -3.48
C VAL A 234 1.43 26.27 -2.06
N SER A 235 1.93 25.04 -1.91
CA SER A 235 2.35 24.42 -0.66
C SER A 235 3.52 23.48 -0.94
N PHE A 236 4.07 22.88 0.11
CA PHE A 236 5.04 21.80 0.03
C PHE A 236 4.47 20.55 0.70
N VAL A 237 4.93 19.37 0.28
CA VAL A 237 4.53 18.11 0.92
C VAL A 237 5.17 18.02 2.30
N ASN A 238 4.40 17.64 3.31
CA ASN A 238 4.87 17.36 4.66
C ASN A 238 4.21 16.10 5.20
N TRP A 239 4.73 15.55 6.30
CA TRP A 239 4.20 14.33 6.91
C TRP A 239 4.62 14.21 8.38
N PRO A 240 3.95 13.39 9.20
CA PRO A 240 4.12 13.39 10.65
C PRO A 240 5.49 12.95 11.17
N THR A 241 6.41 12.45 10.36
CA THR A 241 7.80 12.20 10.82
C THR A 241 8.64 13.48 10.93
N LEU A 242 8.13 14.59 10.39
CA LEU A 242 8.65 15.94 10.55
C LEU A 242 7.64 16.81 11.29
N ASP A 243 7.02 16.21 12.30
CA ASP A 243 5.94 16.83 13.05
C ASP A 243 6.38 18.15 13.71
N VAL A 244 5.45 19.09 13.76
CA VAL A 244 5.56 20.36 14.51
C VAL A 244 5.22 20.20 15.98
N MET A 245 4.45 19.17 16.34
CA MET A 245 4.12 18.81 17.71
C MET A 245 5.22 17.94 18.31
N ARG A 246 5.32 17.93 19.64
CA ARG A 246 6.25 17.06 20.38
C ARG A 246 5.51 15.94 21.06
N HIS A 247 5.98 14.72 20.86
CA HIS A 247 5.32 13.50 21.28
C HIS A 247 6.13 12.82 22.39
N PRO A 248 5.54 12.58 23.57
CA PRO A 248 6.27 12.00 24.71
C PRO A 248 6.62 10.51 24.51
N THR A 249 5.95 9.85 23.57
CA THR A 249 6.03 8.40 23.32
C THR A 249 7.03 8.01 22.24
N GLU A 250 7.53 8.98 21.47
CA GLU A 250 8.54 8.77 20.43
C GLU A 250 9.94 9.01 21.03
N TYR A 251 10.60 7.93 21.47
CA TYR A 251 12.01 7.90 21.87
C TYR A 251 12.54 6.44 21.84
N GLU A 252 13.85 6.26 21.62
CA GLU A 252 14.52 4.96 21.75
C GLU A 252 15.68 5.01 22.76
N ARG A 253 15.71 4.06 23.70
CA ARG A 253 16.70 4.01 24.79
C ARG A 253 18.04 3.48 24.28
N GLY A 254 19.12 4.28 24.36
CA GLY A 254 20.50 3.84 24.11
C GLY A 254 21.04 4.08 22.69
N GLY A 255 20.50 5.09 22.00
CA GLY A 255 20.74 5.39 20.58
C GLY A 255 22.19 5.37 20.11
N SER A 256 22.50 4.38 19.27
CA SER A 256 23.53 4.51 18.23
C SER A 256 22.93 4.98 16.90
N GLN A 257 21.61 5.18 16.81
CA GLN A 257 20.93 5.69 15.63
C GLN A 257 19.87 6.73 16.03
N GLU A 258 20.25 8.00 16.08
CA GLU A 258 19.34 9.17 16.03
C GLU A 258 18.50 9.21 14.71
N GLU A 259 18.43 8.13 13.93
CA GLU A 259 17.86 8.06 12.58
C GLU A 259 16.41 7.57 12.56
N HIS A 260 15.86 7.14 13.69
CA HIS A 260 14.49 6.59 13.81
C HIS A 260 13.64 7.28 14.89
N ASP A 261 14.03 8.47 15.31
CA ASP A 261 13.21 9.34 16.16
C ASP A 261 12.34 10.23 15.26
N GLU A 262 11.10 9.79 15.03
CA GLU A 262 10.10 10.49 14.19
C GLU A 262 9.57 11.79 14.83
N ASP A 263 10.06 12.15 16.03
CA ASP A 263 9.82 13.43 16.72
C ASP A 263 11.14 14.21 16.96
N ALA A 264 12.21 13.93 16.22
CA ALA A 264 13.49 14.63 16.40
C ALA A 264 13.53 16.00 15.69
N PHE A 265 12.97 16.07 14.49
CA PHE A 265 13.04 17.25 13.61
C PHE A 265 11.64 17.67 13.19
N SER A 266 11.49 18.94 12.83
CA SER A 266 10.21 19.55 12.52
C SER A 266 10.35 20.46 11.33
N VAL A 267 9.37 20.44 10.43
CA VAL A 267 9.24 21.44 9.37
C VAL A 267 7.89 22.11 9.55
N ASP A 268 7.89 23.38 9.99
CA ASP A 268 6.66 24.07 10.38
C ASP A 268 6.15 25.00 9.26
N PRO A 269 5.05 24.65 8.57
CA PRO A 269 4.52 25.48 7.49
C PRO A 269 4.08 26.88 7.97
N THR A 270 3.86 27.09 9.27
CA THR A 270 3.47 28.41 9.81
C THR A 270 4.63 29.40 9.86
N LYS A 271 5.87 28.94 9.67
CA LYS A 271 7.08 29.80 9.61
C LYS A 271 7.22 30.54 8.28
N ILE A 272 6.58 30.03 7.23
CA ILE A 272 6.57 30.66 5.90
C ILE A 272 5.33 31.55 5.76
N ARG A 273 5.53 32.79 5.34
CA ARG A 273 4.48 33.82 5.27
C ARG A 273 4.30 34.32 3.84
N PRO A 274 3.08 34.32 3.29
CA PRO A 274 2.80 34.96 2.01
C PRO A 274 2.85 36.49 2.15
N LEU A 275 3.66 37.14 1.32
CA LEU A 275 3.78 38.59 1.22
C LEU A 275 2.63 39.15 0.37
N ARG A 276 1.82 40.02 0.99
CA ARG A 276 0.74 40.74 0.31
C ARG A 276 1.26 42.06 -0.25
N THR A 277 1.25 42.19 -1.57
CA THR A 277 1.65 43.40 -2.31
C THR A 277 0.47 43.95 -3.10
N ALA A 278 0.62 45.15 -3.68
CA ALA A 278 -0.40 45.72 -4.56
C ALA A 278 -0.52 44.99 -5.92
N SER A 279 0.43 44.09 -6.24
CA SER A 279 0.43 43.36 -7.52
C SER A 279 -0.78 42.43 -7.62
N ARG A 280 -1.31 42.26 -8.84
CA ARG A 280 -2.47 41.41 -9.10
C ARG A 280 -2.21 39.95 -8.71
N ALA A 281 -1.08 39.40 -9.10
CA ALA A 281 -0.69 38.03 -8.75
C ALA A 281 -0.66 37.79 -7.23
N SER A 282 -0.25 38.79 -6.43
CA SER A 282 -0.26 38.67 -4.96
C SER A 282 -1.67 38.63 -4.36
N LYS A 283 -2.68 39.15 -5.07
CA LYS A 283 -4.10 39.07 -4.64
C LYS A 283 -4.70 37.68 -4.89
N THR A 284 -4.24 36.96 -5.92
CA THR A 284 -4.70 35.60 -6.25
C THR A 284 -3.88 34.53 -5.54
N LEU A 285 -2.65 34.84 -5.11
CA LEU A 285 -1.78 33.93 -4.38
C LEU A 285 -2.46 33.36 -3.12
N GLY A 286 -2.41 32.04 -3.01
CA GLY A 286 -2.79 31.27 -1.83
C GLY A 286 -1.58 30.56 -1.22
N TYR A 287 -1.67 30.28 0.08
CA TYR A 287 -0.72 29.43 0.80
C TYR A 287 -1.50 28.54 1.75
N PHE A 288 -1.11 27.28 1.86
CA PHE A 288 -1.79 26.27 2.68
C PHE A 288 -0.79 25.27 3.23
N ALA A 289 -1.15 24.60 4.32
CA ALA A 289 -0.40 23.46 4.86
C ALA A 289 -0.90 22.18 4.18
N ASN A 290 0.02 21.29 3.83
CA ASN A 290 -0.28 19.98 3.26
C ASN A 290 0.45 18.89 4.04
N TYR A 291 -0.29 17.91 4.56
CA TYR A 291 0.28 16.77 5.28
C TYR A 291 -0.28 15.46 4.72
N HIS A 292 0.58 14.46 4.53
CA HIS A 292 0.14 13.07 4.34
C HIS A 292 -0.06 12.45 5.72
N VAL A 293 -1.30 12.08 6.06
CA VAL A 293 -1.63 11.62 7.41
C VAL A 293 -2.39 10.31 7.32
N TYR A 294 -1.73 9.24 7.73
CA TYR A 294 -2.28 7.90 7.82
C TYR A 294 -2.60 7.54 9.29
N PRO A 295 -3.64 6.75 9.58
CA PRO A 295 -4.15 6.55 10.95
C PRO A 295 -3.32 5.64 11.84
N TYR A 296 -2.30 4.98 11.28
CA TYR A 296 -1.54 3.91 11.92
C TYR A 296 -0.06 4.23 12.13
N TYR A 297 0.48 5.30 11.55
CA TYR A 297 1.91 5.64 11.62
C TYR A 297 2.08 7.17 11.61
N PRO A 298 3.07 7.73 12.35
CA PRO A 298 4.04 7.08 13.23
C PRO A 298 3.45 6.51 14.53
N ASP A 299 4.30 5.83 15.31
CA ASP A 299 3.88 5.15 16.54
C ASP A 299 3.32 6.11 17.59
N PHE A 300 3.80 7.34 17.67
CA PHE A 300 3.20 8.34 18.56
C PHE A 300 1.70 8.52 18.35
N MET A 301 1.20 8.39 17.11
CA MET A 301 -0.25 8.51 16.85
C MET A 301 -1.02 7.40 17.56
N ASN A 302 -0.43 6.21 17.70
CA ASN A 302 -1.03 5.08 18.40
C ASN A 302 -0.81 5.12 19.91
N LEU A 303 0.35 5.62 20.34
CA LEU A 303 0.85 5.46 21.71
C LEU A 303 0.62 6.68 22.60
N ASP A 304 0.50 7.90 22.03
CA ASP A 304 0.32 9.11 22.81
C ASP A 304 -1.00 9.05 23.60
N PRO A 305 -0.95 9.11 24.95
CA PRO A 305 -2.15 9.14 25.78
C PRO A 305 -3.10 10.30 25.43
N GLY A 306 -2.58 11.42 24.92
CA GLY A 306 -3.36 12.57 24.47
C GLY A 306 -4.34 12.22 23.36
N TYR A 307 -3.96 11.31 22.45
CA TYR A 307 -4.81 10.87 21.35
C TYR A 307 -5.71 9.70 21.73
N SER A 308 -5.25 8.82 22.64
CA SER A 308 -6.04 7.66 23.12
C SER A 308 -7.38 8.03 23.76
N GLY A 309 -7.48 9.24 24.33
CA GLY A 309 -8.69 9.76 24.96
C GLY A 309 -9.67 10.43 24.00
N TYR A 310 -9.26 10.69 22.76
CA TYR A 310 -10.06 11.42 21.79
C TYR A 310 -11.19 10.54 21.22
N ARG A 311 -12.31 11.18 20.89
CA ARG A 311 -13.49 10.51 20.33
C ARG A 311 -14.04 11.29 19.16
N ASP A 312 -14.30 10.58 18.07
CA ASP A 312 -15.12 11.07 16.97
C ASP A 312 -16.58 10.62 17.17
N LYS A 313 -17.42 10.79 16.15
CA LYS A 313 -18.82 10.35 16.20
C LYS A 313 -19.02 8.83 16.16
N HIS A 314 -17.99 8.06 15.81
CA HIS A 314 -18.02 6.60 15.70
C HIS A 314 -17.42 5.90 16.93
N GLY A 315 -16.68 6.61 17.77
CA GLY A 315 -16.11 6.07 19.01
C GLY A 315 -14.75 6.66 19.34
N ALA A 316 -13.87 5.86 19.95
CA ALA A 316 -12.48 6.27 20.17
C ALA A 316 -11.77 6.45 18.82
N CYS A 317 -10.95 7.49 18.68
CA CYS A 317 -10.23 7.77 17.44
C CYS A 317 -8.95 8.57 17.69
N ASN A 318 -7.80 7.90 17.62
CA ASN A 318 -6.51 8.58 17.75
C ASN A 318 -6.24 9.51 16.55
N TYR A 319 -6.62 9.11 15.34
CA TYR A 319 -6.44 9.89 14.11
C TYR A 319 -7.12 11.26 14.20
N ALA A 320 -8.38 11.30 14.62
CA ALA A 320 -9.11 12.55 14.83
C ALA A 320 -8.46 13.43 15.92
N GLY A 321 -7.91 12.81 16.97
CA GLY A 321 -7.17 13.52 18.01
C GLY A 321 -5.91 14.20 17.48
N TYR A 322 -5.13 13.48 16.67
CA TYR A 322 -3.95 14.02 16.00
C TYR A 322 -4.32 15.17 15.05
N LEU A 323 -5.34 14.97 14.20
CA LEU A 323 -5.80 16.00 13.25
C LEU A 323 -6.29 17.26 13.96
N ALA A 324 -6.96 17.15 15.10
CA ALA A 324 -7.40 18.30 15.88
C ALA A 324 -6.21 19.14 16.38
N ASP A 325 -5.15 18.49 16.81
CA ASP A 325 -3.92 19.13 17.30
C ASP A 325 -3.14 19.79 16.15
N LEU A 326 -2.94 19.05 15.04
CA LEU A 326 -2.33 19.57 13.82
C LEU A 326 -3.11 20.76 13.25
N LYS A 327 -4.45 20.70 13.26
CA LYS A 327 -5.29 21.80 12.79
C LYS A 327 -5.23 23.00 13.73
N SER A 328 -5.11 22.78 15.03
CA SER A 328 -4.92 23.83 16.02
C SER A 328 -3.61 24.61 15.77
N HIS A 329 -2.51 23.89 15.49
CA HIS A 329 -1.21 24.48 15.16
C HIS A 329 -1.24 25.26 13.84
N THR A 330 -1.92 24.73 12.83
CA THR A 330 -2.00 25.34 11.48
C THR A 330 -3.13 26.37 11.32
N ARG A 331 -3.67 26.91 12.41
CA ARG A 331 -4.75 27.91 12.36
C ARG A 331 -4.33 29.15 11.54
N GLY A 332 -5.22 29.58 10.67
CA GLY A 332 -4.97 30.67 9.71
C GLY A 332 -4.38 30.22 8.38
N LEU A 333 -4.07 28.93 8.23
CA LEU A 333 -3.74 28.27 6.98
C LEU A 333 -4.77 27.17 6.68
N PRO A 334 -5.22 26.98 5.43
CA PRO A 334 -5.98 25.77 5.10
C PRO A 334 -5.06 24.58 5.33
N LEU A 335 -5.59 23.53 5.97
CA LEU A 335 -4.88 22.27 6.15
C LEU A 335 -5.47 21.25 5.19
N LEU A 336 -4.72 20.90 4.15
CA LEU A 336 -5.07 19.82 3.24
C LEU A 336 -4.40 18.54 3.74
N VAL A 337 -5.19 17.48 3.93
CA VAL A 337 -4.63 16.14 4.10
C VAL A 337 -4.37 15.57 2.70
N GLY A 338 -3.12 15.64 2.26
CA GLY A 338 -2.69 15.35 0.89
C GLY A 338 -2.71 13.87 0.52
N GLU A 339 -2.63 13.02 1.55
CA GLU A 339 -2.85 11.59 1.46
C GLU A 339 -3.47 11.10 2.77
N PHE A 340 -4.49 10.25 2.64
CA PHE A 340 -5.05 9.43 3.71
C PHE A 340 -5.70 8.21 3.07
N GLY A 341 -5.88 7.14 3.82
CA GLY A 341 -6.60 5.94 3.36
C GLY A 341 -6.10 4.70 4.08
N VAL A 342 -6.73 3.57 3.79
CA VAL A 342 -6.32 2.27 4.32
C VAL A 342 -6.32 1.19 3.23
N PRO A 343 -5.40 0.22 3.26
CA PRO A 343 -5.30 -0.78 2.20
C PRO A 343 -6.04 -2.09 2.51
N THR A 344 -6.38 -2.81 1.45
CA THR A 344 -7.10 -4.10 1.46
C THR A 344 -6.21 -5.33 1.43
N SER A 345 -4.90 -5.16 1.63
CA SER A 345 -3.92 -6.25 1.63
C SER A 345 -4.28 -7.32 2.67
N ARG A 346 -3.87 -8.57 2.41
CA ARG A 346 -3.81 -9.63 3.41
C ARG A 346 -2.81 -9.23 4.50
N GLY A 347 -1.60 -8.83 4.11
CA GLY A 347 -0.55 -8.44 5.05
C GLY A 347 -0.95 -7.23 5.89
N ILE A 348 -0.60 -7.24 7.17
CA ILE A 348 -0.72 -6.10 8.08
C ILE A 348 0.70 -5.62 8.38
N ALA A 349 1.09 -4.46 7.86
CA ALA A 349 2.40 -3.87 8.14
C ALA A 349 2.48 -3.22 9.50
N HIS A 350 1.35 -2.69 10.01
CA HIS A 350 1.33 -1.96 11.27
C HIS A 350 -0.04 -2.05 11.93
N GLN A 351 -0.08 -2.45 13.21
CA GLN A 351 -1.34 -2.50 13.95
C GLN A 351 -1.68 -1.16 14.59
N GLN A 352 -2.97 -0.87 14.64
CA GLN A 352 -3.55 0.38 15.11
C GLN A 352 -4.60 0.08 16.21
N PRO A 353 -4.67 0.85 17.33
CA PRO A 353 -5.48 0.49 18.50
C PRO A 353 -6.99 0.30 18.25
N GLN A 354 -7.56 1.01 17.28
CA GLN A 354 -8.97 0.95 16.89
C GLN A 354 -9.23 -0.02 15.73
N GLY A 355 -8.22 -0.78 15.28
CA GLY A 355 -8.35 -1.72 14.16
C GLY A 355 -8.19 -1.07 12.78
N ILE A 356 -7.87 0.22 12.70
CA ILE A 356 -7.61 0.93 11.44
C ILE A 356 -6.15 0.69 11.01
N ASN A 357 -5.80 -0.58 10.80
CA ASN A 357 -4.44 -1.05 10.58
C ASN A 357 -3.86 -0.63 9.21
N HIS A 358 -2.55 -0.72 9.07
CA HIS A 358 -1.88 -0.65 7.77
C HIS A 358 -2.01 -2.00 7.05
N GLY A 359 -3.20 -2.26 6.50
CA GLY A 359 -3.56 -3.52 5.84
C GLY A 359 -4.47 -4.43 6.67
N GLY A 360 -4.79 -5.60 6.14
CA GLY A 360 -5.64 -6.61 6.78
C GLY A 360 -7.14 -6.31 6.75
N MET A 361 -7.60 -5.44 5.84
CA MET A 361 -9.00 -5.05 5.74
C MET A 361 -9.68 -5.67 4.53
N SER A 362 -10.96 -6.04 4.68
CA SER A 362 -11.83 -6.28 3.54
C SER A 362 -12.12 -4.98 2.77
N GLU A 363 -12.65 -5.08 1.55
CA GLU A 363 -13.06 -3.89 0.78
C GLU A 363 -14.23 -3.12 1.43
N ASP A 364 -15.06 -3.78 2.24
CA ASP A 364 -16.07 -3.12 3.07
C ASP A 364 -15.43 -2.28 4.17
N GLU A 365 -14.49 -2.87 4.90
CA GLU A 365 -13.79 -2.19 6.00
C GLU A 365 -12.93 -1.05 5.47
N GLN A 366 -12.27 -1.21 4.31
CA GLN A 366 -11.59 -0.11 3.63
C GLN A 366 -12.56 1.06 3.39
N GLY A 367 -13.70 0.80 2.73
CA GLY A 367 -14.68 1.85 2.44
C GLY A 367 -15.24 2.54 3.68
N GLN A 368 -15.53 1.78 4.74
CA GLN A 368 -16.03 2.32 6.01
C GLN A 368 -14.97 3.19 6.71
N ASN A 369 -13.73 2.73 6.76
CA ASN A 369 -12.64 3.45 7.38
C ASN A 369 -12.25 4.68 6.57
N ASP A 370 -12.14 4.60 5.24
CA ASP A 370 -11.86 5.76 4.38
C ASP A 370 -12.91 6.87 4.56
N VAL A 371 -14.20 6.49 4.64
CA VAL A 371 -15.27 7.46 4.93
C VAL A 371 -15.11 8.07 6.32
N ARG A 372 -14.83 7.26 7.34
CA ARG A 372 -14.58 7.75 8.70
C ARG A 372 -13.41 8.75 8.75
N LEU A 373 -12.27 8.42 8.11
CA LEU A 373 -11.11 9.30 8.05
C LEU A 373 -11.44 10.63 7.37
N LEU A 374 -12.19 10.61 6.26
CA LEU A 374 -12.63 11.82 5.58
C LEU A 374 -13.57 12.67 6.45
N GLU A 375 -14.46 12.03 7.21
CA GLU A 375 -15.32 12.70 8.16
C GLU A 375 -14.51 13.33 9.30
N ASP A 376 -13.49 12.65 9.83
CA ASP A 376 -12.58 13.20 10.84
C ASP A 376 -11.81 14.42 10.30
N ILE A 377 -11.32 14.36 9.05
CA ILE A 377 -10.71 15.50 8.34
C ILE A 377 -11.69 16.67 8.28
N GLN A 378 -12.96 16.43 7.92
CA GLN A 378 -13.98 17.47 7.84
C GLN A 378 -14.32 18.06 9.23
N GLU A 379 -14.53 17.20 10.23
CA GLU A 379 -15.02 17.58 11.57
C GLU A 379 -13.96 18.27 12.42
N THR A 380 -12.68 17.95 12.21
CA THR A 380 -11.55 18.67 12.84
C THR A 380 -11.30 20.05 12.23
N GLY A 381 -11.98 20.39 11.13
CA GLY A 381 -11.88 21.70 10.47
C GLY A 381 -10.71 21.80 9.50
N CYS A 382 -10.19 20.66 9.01
CA CYS A 382 -9.28 20.64 7.87
C CYS A 382 -10.01 21.13 6.61
N ALA A 383 -9.24 21.63 5.65
CA ALA A 383 -9.78 22.22 4.41
C ALA A 383 -10.14 21.17 3.36
N GLY A 384 -9.72 19.91 3.54
CA GLY A 384 -10.10 18.78 2.71
C GLY A 384 -9.10 17.63 2.78
N GLY A 385 -9.44 16.56 2.05
CA GLY A 385 -8.64 15.35 1.95
C GLY A 385 -8.52 14.87 0.50
N LEU A 386 -7.38 14.25 0.20
CA LEU A 386 -7.09 13.55 -1.04
C LEU A 386 -6.89 12.07 -0.72
N LEU A 387 -7.89 11.25 -1.06
CA LEU A 387 -7.87 9.81 -0.77
C LEU A 387 -6.73 9.13 -1.56
N PHE A 388 -5.93 8.32 -0.89
CA PHE A 388 -4.92 7.46 -1.49
C PHE A 388 -5.51 6.03 -1.58
N ALA A 389 -5.85 5.51 -2.76
CA ALA A 389 -5.70 6.09 -4.10
C ALA A 389 -6.80 5.63 -5.10
N LEU A 390 -6.79 6.16 -6.34
CA LEU A 390 -7.79 5.82 -7.36
C LEU A 390 -7.74 4.34 -7.76
N TYR A 391 -6.55 3.75 -7.84
CA TYR A 391 -6.32 2.38 -8.25
C TYR A 391 -5.13 1.77 -7.51
N ASP A 392 -5.05 0.44 -7.48
CA ASP A 392 -3.96 -0.33 -6.85
C ASP A 392 -2.64 -0.14 -7.59
N GLU A 393 -1.56 0.19 -6.87
CA GLU A 393 -0.26 0.54 -7.45
C GLU A 393 0.80 -0.55 -7.17
N TRP A 394 0.87 -1.56 -8.04
CA TRP A 394 1.71 -2.76 -7.86
C TRP A 394 3.23 -2.52 -7.86
N PHE A 395 3.70 -1.33 -8.22
CA PHE A 395 5.13 -1.00 -8.16
C PHE A 395 5.56 -0.55 -6.77
N LYS A 396 4.61 -0.19 -5.90
CA LYS A 396 4.91 0.28 -4.56
C LYS A 396 5.30 -0.87 -3.66
N VAL A 397 6.00 -0.55 -2.57
CA VAL A 397 6.45 -1.57 -1.62
C VAL A 397 6.48 -1.08 -0.19
N ASN A 398 6.04 -1.94 0.73
CA ASN A 398 6.15 -1.75 2.15
C ASN A 398 7.45 -2.32 2.75
N TRP A 399 7.95 -1.68 3.81
CA TRP A 399 9.15 -2.08 4.55
C TRP A 399 9.14 -3.54 5.07
N LEU A 400 7.97 -4.12 5.28
CA LEU A 400 7.81 -5.46 5.83
C LEU A 400 8.15 -6.57 4.82
N VAL A 401 7.86 -6.32 3.53
CA VAL A 401 8.01 -7.29 2.43
C VAL A 401 9.02 -6.87 1.37
N ALA A 402 9.56 -5.64 1.43
CA ALA A 402 10.53 -5.13 0.44
C ALA A 402 11.77 -6.00 0.22
N ARG A 403 12.19 -6.76 1.24
CA ARG A 403 13.32 -7.68 1.12
C ARG A 403 12.94 -9.03 0.50
N ASN A 404 11.66 -9.36 0.50
CA ASN A 404 11.10 -10.62 0.02
C ASN A 404 10.67 -10.54 -1.45
N GLU A 405 10.31 -9.36 -1.93
CA GLU A 405 10.03 -9.11 -3.35
C GLU A 405 11.34 -8.95 -4.10
N GLN A 406 11.73 -10.00 -4.81
CA GLN A 406 12.99 -10.06 -5.55
C GLN A 406 12.81 -10.90 -6.83
N PRO A 407 13.36 -10.46 -7.97
CA PRO A 407 14.20 -9.28 -8.14
C PRO A 407 13.39 -7.98 -8.31
N ARG A 408 13.88 -6.87 -7.73
CA ARG A 408 13.17 -5.58 -7.67
C ARG A 408 12.82 -4.95 -9.02
N ASP A 409 13.49 -5.31 -10.11
CA ASP A 409 13.17 -4.80 -11.45
C ASP A 409 11.90 -5.44 -12.04
N ARG A 410 11.29 -6.40 -11.34
CA ARG A 410 10.12 -7.16 -11.79
C ARG A 410 8.88 -6.97 -10.93
N ASP A 411 8.96 -6.19 -9.84
CA ASP A 411 7.84 -6.02 -8.89
C ASP A 411 6.51 -5.65 -9.57
N PRO A 412 6.45 -4.69 -10.52
CA PRO A 412 5.17 -4.30 -11.12
C PRO A 412 4.50 -5.43 -11.92
N LEU A 413 5.21 -6.51 -12.24
CA LEU A 413 4.68 -7.60 -13.06
C LEU A 413 3.71 -8.51 -12.30
N TRP A 414 3.62 -8.42 -10.98
CA TRP A 414 2.73 -9.26 -10.17
C TRP A 414 2.16 -8.44 -9.00
N HIS A 415 1.15 -9.00 -8.33
CA HIS A 415 0.50 -8.34 -7.20
C HIS A 415 0.85 -9.08 -5.91
N ASN A 416 1.58 -8.42 -5.01
CA ASN A 416 1.83 -8.97 -3.69
C ASN A 416 0.67 -8.66 -2.74
N LEU A 417 -0.21 -9.65 -2.52
CA LEU A 417 -1.32 -9.51 -1.56
C LEU A 417 -0.85 -9.30 -0.11
N LEU A 418 0.42 -9.56 0.20
CA LEU A 418 1.00 -9.28 1.52
C LEU A 418 1.51 -7.84 1.66
N ASP A 419 1.53 -7.06 0.58
CA ASP A 419 2.00 -5.67 0.61
C ASP A 419 0.82 -4.69 0.72
N PRO A 420 0.69 -3.97 1.84
CA PRO A 420 -0.28 -2.89 1.98
C PRO A 420 -0.15 -1.79 0.92
N GLU A 421 1.05 -1.43 0.50
CA GLU A 421 1.30 -0.31 -0.42
C GLU A 421 0.76 -0.55 -1.84
N GLU A 422 0.58 -1.81 -2.23
CA GLU A 422 -0.03 -2.18 -3.51
C GLU A 422 -1.57 -2.14 -3.49
N ASN A 423 -2.21 -2.01 -2.31
CA ASN A 423 -3.62 -2.39 -2.10
C ASN A 423 -4.58 -1.25 -1.68
N TYR A 424 -4.21 0.01 -1.91
CA TYR A 424 -4.99 1.21 -1.54
C TYR A 424 -6.13 1.59 -2.49
N GLY A 425 -6.09 1.10 -3.73
CA GLY A 425 -6.95 1.57 -4.80
C GLY A 425 -8.43 1.33 -4.59
N LEU A 426 -9.26 2.24 -5.11
CA LEU A 426 -10.70 1.97 -5.35
C LEU A 426 -10.95 1.12 -6.61
N ILE A 427 -9.95 1.01 -7.48
CA ILE A 427 -9.90 0.09 -8.62
C ILE A 427 -8.81 -0.95 -8.33
N GLY A 428 -9.19 -2.23 -8.29
CA GLY A 428 -8.26 -3.35 -8.26
C GLY A 428 -8.03 -3.95 -9.63
N PHE A 429 -7.04 -4.82 -9.73
CA PHE A 429 -6.69 -5.53 -10.95
C PHE A 429 -6.63 -7.03 -10.66
N ASP A 430 -7.51 -7.80 -11.31
CA ASP A 430 -7.64 -9.23 -11.06
C ASP A 430 -7.08 -10.05 -12.23
N PRO A 431 -6.35 -11.16 -11.97
CA PRO A 431 -5.86 -12.04 -13.03
C PRO A 431 -7.00 -12.80 -13.74
N ALA A 432 -6.77 -13.15 -15.01
CA ALA A 432 -7.67 -13.98 -15.82
C ALA A 432 -7.61 -15.48 -15.44
N PRO A 433 -8.59 -16.29 -15.91
CA PRO A 433 -9.68 -16.87 -15.10
C PRO A 433 -9.23 -17.43 -13.74
N GLY A 434 -9.83 -16.92 -12.65
CA GLY A 434 -9.45 -17.21 -11.28
C GLY A 434 -10.27 -18.35 -10.69
N ILE A 435 -9.61 -19.38 -10.20
CA ILE A 435 -10.21 -20.29 -9.23
C ILE A 435 -10.77 -19.43 -8.08
N HIS A 436 -12.02 -19.68 -7.70
CA HIS A 436 -12.68 -19.06 -6.57
C HIS A 436 -12.68 -20.05 -5.40
N VAL A 437 -12.25 -19.60 -4.22
CA VAL A 437 -12.35 -20.40 -3.01
C VAL A 437 -13.79 -20.33 -2.49
N ASP A 438 -14.69 -21.11 -3.07
CA ASP A 438 -16.13 -20.93 -2.86
C ASP A 438 -16.93 -22.23 -2.65
N GLY A 439 -16.28 -23.37 -2.82
CA GLY A 439 -16.82 -24.72 -2.66
C GLY A 439 -17.43 -25.32 -3.92
N ASN A 440 -17.45 -24.57 -5.01
CA ASN A 440 -17.90 -25.03 -6.31
C ASN A 440 -16.71 -25.42 -7.19
N VAL A 441 -16.64 -26.70 -7.53
CA VAL A 441 -15.52 -27.26 -8.30
C VAL A 441 -15.62 -27.04 -9.82
N GLU A 442 -16.61 -26.31 -10.31
CA GLU A 442 -16.85 -26.08 -11.74
C GLU A 442 -15.72 -25.30 -12.43
N ASP A 443 -15.14 -24.32 -11.75
CA ASP A 443 -14.02 -23.48 -12.23
C ASP A 443 -12.69 -24.25 -12.34
N TRP A 444 -12.54 -25.36 -11.62
CA TRP A 444 -11.44 -26.33 -11.78
C TRP A 444 -11.57 -27.21 -13.02
N SER A 445 -12.61 -27.05 -13.84
CA SER A 445 -12.79 -27.82 -15.07
C SER A 445 -11.54 -27.72 -15.96
N GLY A 446 -10.99 -28.88 -16.36
CA GLY A 446 -9.76 -28.96 -17.14
C GLY A 446 -8.46 -29.07 -16.32
N VAL A 447 -8.50 -28.77 -15.01
CA VAL A 447 -7.37 -29.00 -14.11
C VAL A 447 -7.27 -30.49 -13.78
N LYS A 448 -6.15 -31.12 -14.15
CA LYS A 448 -5.89 -32.53 -13.85
C LYS A 448 -5.42 -32.69 -12.40
N PRO A 449 -5.76 -33.80 -11.72
CA PRO A 449 -5.24 -34.05 -10.38
C PRO A 449 -3.72 -34.21 -10.43
N TYR A 450 -3.03 -33.54 -9.51
CA TYR A 450 -1.60 -33.74 -9.26
C TYR A 450 -1.33 -35.15 -8.72
N ALA A 451 -2.24 -35.63 -7.87
CA ALA A 451 -2.23 -36.98 -7.33
C ALA A 451 -3.66 -37.51 -7.15
N SER A 452 -3.84 -38.82 -7.29
CA SER A 452 -5.14 -39.49 -7.07
C SER A 452 -4.94 -40.84 -6.39
N ALA A 453 -5.90 -41.22 -5.57
CA ALA A 453 -5.95 -42.51 -4.90
C ALA A 453 -7.15 -43.37 -5.37
N PRO A 454 -7.06 -44.70 -5.27
CA PRO A 454 -8.20 -45.59 -5.49
C PRO A 454 -9.39 -45.31 -4.57
N GLU A 455 -10.57 -45.85 -4.91
CA GLU A 455 -11.78 -45.69 -4.09
C GLU A 455 -11.58 -46.28 -2.68
N GLY A 456 -12.22 -45.66 -1.68
CA GLY A 456 -12.11 -46.04 -0.27
C GLY A 456 -10.98 -45.37 0.52
N ASN A 457 -10.04 -44.70 -0.14
CA ASN A 457 -9.03 -43.86 0.51
C ASN A 457 -9.63 -42.55 1.03
N LEU A 458 -9.17 -42.05 2.19
CA LEU A 458 -9.60 -40.77 2.78
C LEU A 458 -9.34 -39.60 1.83
N LEU A 459 -8.09 -39.41 1.43
CA LEU A 459 -7.74 -38.46 0.37
C LEU A 459 -7.96 -39.13 -0.97
N ARG A 460 -8.82 -38.57 -1.81
CA ARG A 460 -9.18 -39.10 -3.13
C ARG A 460 -8.33 -38.48 -4.22
N ALA A 461 -8.15 -37.16 -4.17
CA ALA A 461 -7.32 -36.45 -5.13
C ALA A 461 -6.78 -35.15 -4.53
N LEU A 462 -5.62 -34.75 -5.03
CA LEU A 462 -5.00 -33.46 -4.77
C LEU A 462 -4.85 -32.76 -6.12
N PHE A 463 -5.36 -31.54 -6.22
CA PHE A 463 -5.21 -30.67 -7.39
C PHE A 463 -4.41 -29.43 -6.99
N VAL A 464 -3.72 -28.88 -7.98
CA VAL A 464 -2.94 -27.66 -7.85
C VAL A 464 -3.02 -26.88 -9.16
N THR A 465 -3.19 -25.57 -9.04
CA THR A 465 -3.07 -24.60 -10.13
C THR A 465 -2.67 -23.25 -9.52
N SER A 466 -2.49 -22.21 -10.32
CA SER A 466 -2.11 -20.89 -9.83
C SER A 466 -2.54 -19.79 -10.78
N ASP A 467 -2.64 -18.57 -10.24
CA ASP A 467 -2.72 -17.35 -11.02
C ASP A 467 -1.55 -16.41 -10.66
N GLN A 468 -1.66 -15.14 -11.02
CA GLN A 468 -0.60 -14.15 -10.79
C GLN A 468 -0.44 -13.78 -9.31
N ASN A 469 -1.44 -14.06 -8.47
CA ASN A 469 -1.49 -13.64 -7.08
C ASN A 469 -1.33 -14.82 -6.12
N ARG A 470 -1.82 -16.02 -6.49
CA ARG A 470 -1.94 -17.16 -5.56
C ARG A 470 -1.64 -18.52 -6.19
N LEU A 471 -1.18 -19.44 -5.35
CA LEU A 471 -1.22 -20.88 -5.55
C LEU A 471 -2.55 -21.44 -5.02
N TYR A 472 -3.28 -22.19 -5.84
CA TYR A 472 -4.54 -22.82 -5.46
C TYR A 472 -4.36 -24.33 -5.27
N LEU A 473 -4.92 -24.86 -4.18
CA LEU A 473 -4.96 -26.28 -3.86
C LEU A 473 -6.41 -26.72 -3.70
N ARG A 474 -6.72 -27.93 -4.18
CA ARG A 474 -7.98 -28.60 -3.88
C ARG A 474 -7.74 -30.03 -3.42
N VAL A 475 -8.37 -30.39 -2.32
CA VAL A 475 -8.36 -31.74 -1.76
C VAL A 475 -9.75 -32.33 -1.85
N ASP A 476 -9.87 -33.42 -2.60
CA ASP A 476 -11.09 -34.23 -2.62
C ASP A 476 -10.98 -35.35 -1.58
N LEU A 477 -12.05 -35.53 -0.82
CA LEU A 477 -12.19 -36.50 0.26
C LEU A 477 -13.19 -37.60 -0.12
N ALA A 478 -13.00 -38.79 0.45
CA ALA A 478 -14.02 -39.84 0.35
C ALA A 478 -15.34 -39.39 1.02
N PRO A 479 -16.51 -39.85 0.52
CA PRO A 479 -17.78 -39.60 1.17
C PRO A 479 -17.77 -40.04 2.64
N GLY A 480 -18.16 -39.14 3.55
CA GLY A 480 -18.17 -39.40 5.00
C GLY A 480 -16.78 -39.47 5.64
N ALA A 481 -15.71 -39.06 4.94
CA ALA A 481 -14.39 -38.92 5.54
C ALA A 481 -14.41 -37.87 6.65
N ALA A 482 -13.87 -38.23 7.80
CA ALA A 482 -13.67 -37.34 8.95
C ALA A 482 -12.22 -37.50 9.44
N PRO A 483 -11.23 -37.00 8.68
CA PRO A 483 -9.85 -37.01 9.14
C PRO A 483 -9.69 -36.11 10.37
N SER A 484 -8.81 -36.52 11.28
CA SER A 484 -8.42 -35.68 12.42
C SER A 484 -7.47 -34.57 12.00
N ALA A 485 -6.70 -34.79 10.93
CA ALA A 485 -5.87 -33.79 10.28
C ALA A 485 -5.59 -34.19 8.83
N ILE A 486 -5.46 -33.20 7.97
CA ILE A 486 -4.92 -33.29 6.61
C ILE A 486 -3.73 -32.35 6.54
N GLY A 487 -2.62 -32.78 5.96
CA GLY A 487 -1.52 -31.86 5.66
C GLY A 487 -0.97 -32.01 4.26
N ILE A 488 -0.28 -30.97 3.81
CA ILE A 488 0.36 -30.88 2.51
C ILE A 488 1.78 -30.35 2.74
N ALA A 489 2.77 -31.21 2.50
CA ALA A 489 4.17 -30.80 2.47
C ALA A 489 4.48 -30.16 1.12
N LEU A 490 5.21 -29.05 1.15
CA LEU A 490 5.57 -28.25 -0.02
C LEU A 490 7.09 -28.14 -0.09
N ASP A 491 7.64 -28.69 -1.17
CA ASP A 491 9.03 -28.47 -1.60
C ASP A 491 9.00 -27.38 -2.68
N VAL A 492 9.43 -26.18 -2.34
CA VAL A 492 9.26 -24.98 -3.16
C VAL A 492 10.48 -24.68 -4.02
N LEU A 493 11.70 -24.92 -3.53
CA LEU A 493 12.93 -24.51 -4.22
C LEU A 493 13.75 -25.70 -4.74
N ASP A 494 14.23 -26.56 -3.85
CA ASP A 494 15.19 -27.62 -4.18
C ASP A 494 14.91 -28.88 -3.33
N PRO A 495 14.54 -30.02 -3.94
CA PRO A 495 14.22 -31.26 -3.21
C PRO A 495 15.35 -31.81 -2.34
N ALA A 496 16.59 -31.38 -2.58
CA ALA A 496 17.72 -31.77 -1.75
C ALA A 496 17.85 -30.92 -0.49
N ARG A 497 17.20 -29.74 -0.43
CA ARG A 497 17.18 -28.80 0.70
C ARG A 497 15.85 -28.90 1.45
N GLY A 498 15.74 -28.20 2.58
CA GLY A 498 14.57 -28.28 3.48
C GLY A 498 14.54 -29.52 4.37
N ASP A 499 13.49 -29.66 5.16
CA ASP A 499 13.33 -30.76 6.10
C ASP A 499 12.67 -31.97 5.44
N ARG A 500 13.38 -33.09 5.38
CA ARG A 500 12.84 -34.35 4.84
C ARG A 500 11.94 -35.08 5.82
N ARG A 501 11.91 -34.69 7.09
CA ARG A 501 11.03 -35.27 8.10
C ARG A 501 9.70 -34.50 8.11
N LEU A 502 8.60 -35.23 7.99
CA LEU A 502 7.27 -34.63 8.16
C LEU A 502 7.07 -34.20 9.63
N PRO A 503 6.20 -33.21 9.91
CA PRO A 503 6.05 -32.62 11.24
C PRO A 503 5.78 -33.65 12.32
N ARG A 504 6.41 -33.50 13.49
CA ARG A 504 6.10 -34.35 14.64
C ARG A 504 4.64 -34.16 15.06
N PRO A 505 3.93 -35.22 15.52
CA PRO A 505 4.43 -36.55 15.88
C PRO A 505 4.44 -37.59 14.73
N LEU A 506 4.39 -37.16 13.47
CA LEU A 506 4.49 -38.10 12.34
C LEU A 506 5.84 -38.80 12.35
N SER A 507 5.80 -40.12 12.18
CA SER A 507 7.00 -40.94 11.98
C SER A 507 7.16 -41.20 10.48
N ALA A 508 7.44 -40.14 9.71
CA ALA A 508 7.51 -40.18 8.26
C ALA A 508 8.64 -39.31 7.70
N ILE A 509 9.36 -39.85 6.72
CA ILE A 509 10.41 -39.18 5.96
C ILE A 509 10.02 -39.17 4.49
N TRP A 510 10.05 -37.99 3.88
CA TRP A 510 9.89 -37.77 2.46
C TRP A 510 11.28 -37.65 1.79
N SER A 511 11.42 -38.17 0.58
CA SER A 511 12.69 -38.11 -0.16
C SER A 511 13.07 -36.69 -0.58
N ARG A 512 12.09 -35.78 -0.61
CA ARG A 512 12.24 -34.36 -0.90
C ARG A 512 12.16 -33.59 0.43
N GLY A 513 12.97 -32.56 0.61
CA GLY A 513 12.84 -31.72 1.81
C GLY A 513 11.77 -30.66 1.58
N ALA A 514 10.92 -30.47 2.59
CA ALA A 514 9.84 -29.49 2.55
C ALA A 514 10.27 -28.23 3.29
N GLU A 515 10.06 -27.08 2.67
CA GLU A 515 10.18 -25.77 3.29
C GLU A 515 8.92 -25.40 4.07
N PHE A 516 7.76 -25.84 3.58
CA PHE A 516 6.47 -25.47 4.17
C PHE A 516 5.58 -26.68 4.43
N MET A 517 4.76 -26.55 5.47
CA MET A 517 3.70 -27.49 5.82
C MET A 517 2.38 -26.77 5.97
N LEU A 518 1.42 -27.08 5.10
CA LEU A 518 0.04 -26.66 5.30
C LEU A 518 -0.69 -27.74 6.10
N LEU A 519 -1.44 -27.33 7.11
CA LEU A 519 -2.21 -28.21 7.98
C LEU A 519 -3.66 -27.76 8.04
N VAL A 520 -4.60 -28.68 7.83
CA VAL A 520 -6.04 -28.48 7.99
C VAL A 520 -6.58 -29.43 9.06
N GLU A 521 -7.21 -28.86 10.08
CA GLU A 521 -7.75 -29.59 11.23
C GLU A 521 -9.22 -29.24 11.47
N PRO A 522 -10.02 -30.12 12.11
CA PRO A 522 -11.40 -29.80 12.55
C PRO A 522 -11.48 -28.64 13.54
N GLY A 523 -10.34 -28.27 14.16
CA GLY A 523 -10.16 -27.21 15.16
C GLY A 523 -10.80 -27.51 16.52
N GLU A 524 -10.54 -26.66 17.51
CA GLU A 524 -11.05 -26.84 18.88
C GLU A 524 -12.54 -26.44 18.99
N PRO A 525 -13.32 -27.02 19.93
CA PRO A 525 -14.69 -26.60 20.15
C PRO A 525 -14.74 -25.14 20.58
N GLY A 526 -15.46 -24.29 19.83
CA GLY A 526 -15.68 -22.89 20.21
C GLY A 526 -16.62 -22.76 21.42
N ALA A 527 -16.84 -21.52 21.88
CA ALA A 527 -17.71 -21.21 23.04
C ALA A 527 -19.16 -21.74 22.92
N ARG A 528 -19.62 -22.11 21.71
CA ARG A 528 -20.94 -22.72 21.43
C ARG A 528 -20.86 -24.22 21.08
N GLY A 529 -19.73 -24.89 21.33
CA GLY A 529 -19.52 -26.33 21.13
C GLY A 529 -19.32 -26.80 19.68
N LYS A 530 -19.41 -25.92 18.68
CA LYS A 530 -19.05 -26.26 17.29
C LYS A 530 -17.53 -26.19 17.12
N HIS A 531 -16.94 -27.23 16.56
CA HIS A 531 -15.55 -27.23 16.13
C HIS A 531 -15.45 -26.33 14.90
N GLN A 532 -14.60 -25.30 14.94
CA GLN A 532 -14.33 -24.47 13.76
C GLN A 532 -13.05 -24.99 13.13
N PRO A 533 -13.11 -25.55 11.91
CA PRO A 533 -11.93 -26.05 11.26
C PRO A 533 -10.92 -24.92 11.05
N ARG A 534 -9.63 -25.26 10.99
CA ARG A 534 -8.52 -24.32 10.85
C ARG A 534 -7.59 -24.79 9.75
N ALA A 535 -7.05 -23.84 8.97
CA ALA A 535 -5.97 -24.07 8.03
C ALA A 535 -4.80 -23.15 8.40
N GLU A 536 -3.62 -23.74 8.59
CA GLU A 536 -2.41 -23.02 9.03
C GLU A 536 -1.19 -23.49 8.22
N LEU A 537 -0.42 -22.54 7.71
CA LEU A 537 0.85 -22.73 7.02
C LEU A 537 2.01 -22.54 8.00
N PHE A 538 2.91 -23.50 8.03
CA PHE A 538 4.12 -23.46 8.83
C PHE A 538 5.36 -23.50 7.95
N ILE A 539 6.46 -22.96 8.45
CA ILE A 539 7.77 -22.93 7.79
C ILE A 539 8.76 -23.81 8.55
N ASP A 540 9.68 -24.47 7.83
CA ASP A 540 10.81 -25.18 8.43
C ASP A 540 11.62 -24.22 9.31
N ARG A 541 11.85 -24.60 10.57
CA ARG A 541 12.60 -23.79 11.54
C ARG A 541 14.05 -23.53 11.11
N ALA A 542 14.60 -24.31 10.19
CA ALA A 542 15.95 -24.12 9.68
C ALA A 542 16.05 -23.03 8.60
N MET A 543 14.93 -22.43 8.19
CA MET A 543 14.86 -21.32 7.24
C MET A 543 14.03 -20.16 7.78
N ASN A 544 14.29 -18.98 7.25
CA ASN A 544 13.63 -17.75 7.62
C ASN A 544 12.67 -17.28 6.52
N TYR A 545 11.59 -16.66 6.96
CA TYR A 545 10.57 -16.09 6.10
C TYR A 545 10.75 -14.57 5.93
N SER A 546 11.28 -13.87 6.93
CA SER A 546 11.42 -12.40 6.90
C SER A 546 12.48 -11.94 7.87
N LYS A 547 13.13 -10.80 7.59
CA LYS A 547 14.00 -10.10 8.55
C LYS A 547 13.24 -9.78 9.85
N TRP A 548 11.93 -9.61 9.73
CA TRP A 548 11.00 -9.28 10.81
C TRP A 548 10.39 -10.52 11.47
N ALA A 549 10.77 -11.71 11.03
CA ALA A 549 10.26 -12.95 11.59
C ALA A 549 10.74 -13.15 13.04
N ARG A 550 9.89 -13.80 13.84
CA ARG A 550 10.13 -14.10 15.24
C ARG A 550 9.98 -15.59 15.53
N VAL A 551 10.69 -16.05 16.55
CA VAL A 551 10.56 -17.40 17.11
C VAL A 551 10.37 -17.30 18.61
N ILE A 552 9.48 -18.13 19.14
CA ILE A 552 9.23 -18.18 20.58
C ILE A 552 10.24 -19.13 21.22
N VAL A 553 11.11 -18.59 22.07
CA VAL A 553 12.11 -19.36 22.84
C VAL A 553 11.92 -19.07 24.32
N ASN A 554 11.61 -20.11 25.11
CA ASN A 554 11.35 -19.98 26.54
C ASN A 554 10.28 -18.93 26.90
N GLY A 555 9.28 -18.76 26.03
CA GLY A 555 8.18 -17.80 26.22
C GLY A 555 8.50 -16.36 25.81
N ALA A 556 9.69 -16.09 25.24
CA ALA A 556 10.06 -14.80 24.68
C ALA A 556 10.07 -14.84 23.14
N ASP A 557 9.57 -13.78 22.50
CA ASP A 557 9.69 -13.55 21.06
C ASP A 557 11.10 -13.03 20.75
N LEU A 558 11.87 -13.80 19.97
CA LEU A 558 13.21 -13.44 19.55
C LEU A 558 13.30 -13.35 18.02
N PRO A 559 14.16 -12.48 17.45
CA PRO A 559 14.44 -12.49 16.02
C PRO A 559 14.83 -13.89 15.54
N HIS A 560 14.28 -14.32 14.41
CA HIS A 560 14.64 -15.61 13.83
C HIS A 560 16.00 -15.51 13.12
N PRO A 561 17.06 -16.22 13.58
CA PRO A 561 18.40 -16.05 13.02
C PRO A 561 18.70 -16.98 11.83
N ALA A 562 17.71 -17.71 11.32
CA ALA A 562 17.92 -18.62 10.19
C ALA A 562 18.17 -17.82 8.89
N PRO A 563 18.85 -18.41 7.89
CA PRO A 563 18.92 -17.83 6.56
C PRO A 563 17.58 -18.00 5.83
N TYR A 564 17.28 -17.19 4.81
CA TYR A 564 16.12 -17.40 3.95
C TYR A 564 16.27 -18.65 3.07
N ARG A 565 17.50 -19.03 2.71
CA ARG A 565 17.75 -20.25 1.93
C ARG A 565 17.28 -21.50 2.68
N PRO A 566 16.58 -22.44 2.02
CA PRO A 566 16.27 -23.74 2.60
C PRO A 566 17.52 -24.52 3.01
N VAL A 567 17.47 -25.18 4.18
CA VAL A 567 18.61 -25.94 4.73
C VAL A 567 18.22 -27.40 4.90
N ALA A 568 18.97 -28.30 4.27
CA ALA A 568 18.75 -29.74 4.37
C ALA A 568 18.82 -30.22 5.83
N ASN A 569 17.73 -30.78 6.34
CA ASN A 569 17.68 -31.33 7.71
C ASN A 569 16.63 -32.46 7.85
N LEU A 570 16.46 -32.97 9.08
CA LEU A 570 15.64 -34.16 9.42
C LEU A 570 14.98 -34.03 10.80
N ASP A 571 14.82 -32.83 11.35
CA ASP A 571 14.41 -32.69 12.75
C ASP A 571 12.87 -32.69 12.96
N GLY A 572 12.11 -32.46 11.90
CA GLY A 572 10.65 -32.44 11.85
C GLY A 572 10.04 -31.22 12.53
N ARG A 573 10.76 -30.09 12.61
CA ARG A 573 10.35 -28.89 13.36
C ARG A 573 9.96 -27.76 12.42
N TYR A 574 8.66 -27.53 12.36
CA TYR A 574 8.08 -26.38 11.69
C TYR A 574 7.62 -25.37 12.74
N ILE A 575 7.60 -24.11 12.39
CA ILE A 575 7.21 -22.99 13.26
C ILE A 575 6.18 -22.11 12.55
N PRO A 576 5.38 -21.32 13.28
CA PRO A 576 4.44 -20.38 12.68
C PRO A 576 5.19 -19.23 12.01
N LEU A 577 4.54 -18.58 11.07
CA LEU A 577 5.06 -17.42 10.36
C LEU A 577 4.83 -16.15 11.20
N LEU A 578 5.47 -16.07 12.37
CA LEU A 578 5.35 -14.92 13.27
C LEU A 578 6.15 -13.73 12.74
N ILE A 579 5.49 -12.59 12.56
CA ILE A 579 6.04 -11.35 12.01
C ILE A 579 5.86 -10.20 13.00
N GLU A 580 6.91 -9.41 13.25
CA GLU A 580 6.83 -8.17 14.02
C GLU A 580 6.30 -7.00 13.17
N THR A 581 5.15 -6.44 13.57
CA THR A 581 4.46 -5.37 12.83
C THR A 581 4.54 -4.01 13.52
N ASN A 582 4.76 -3.99 14.84
CA ASN A 582 5.03 -2.78 15.60
C ASN A 582 6.28 -3.03 16.42
N ARG A 583 7.25 -2.13 16.35
CA ARG A 583 8.50 -2.25 17.11
C ARG A 583 8.27 -1.89 18.57
N GLU A 584 9.16 -2.38 19.44
CA GLU A 584 9.22 -1.91 20.81
C GLU A 584 9.59 -0.43 20.85
N ARG A 585 8.88 0.36 21.66
CA ARG A 585 9.15 1.80 21.87
C ARG A 585 9.35 2.11 23.34
N VAL A 586 10.08 3.18 23.64
CA VAL A 586 10.31 3.64 25.01
C VAL A 586 10.01 5.13 25.09
N SER A 587 9.05 5.57 25.90
CA SER A 587 8.80 7.00 26.07
C SER A 587 10.01 7.75 26.64
N ARG A 588 10.00 9.09 26.52
CA ARG A 588 10.97 9.97 27.21
C ARG A 588 10.96 9.80 28.74
N SER A 589 9.85 9.32 29.31
CA SER A 589 9.71 9.00 30.74
C SER A 589 10.16 7.59 31.12
N GLY A 590 10.61 6.78 30.15
CA GLY A 590 11.08 5.41 30.35
C GLY A 590 9.98 4.34 30.35
N VAL A 591 8.76 4.67 29.92
CA VAL A 591 7.67 3.70 29.77
C VAL A 591 7.92 2.84 28.55
N LEU A 592 7.89 1.52 28.73
CA LEU A 592 8.06 0.54 27.67
C LEU A 592 6.72 0.25 26.98
N TYR A 593 6.68 0.35 25.66
CA TYR A 593 5.60 -0.12 24.80
C TYR A 593 6.11 -1.35 24.06
N PRO A 594 5.60 -2.56 24.38
CA PRO A 594 6.12 -3.80 23.82
C PRO A 594 5.85 -3.90 22.32
N ALA A 595 6.76 -4.58 21.61
CA ALA A 595 6.55 -4.96 20.22
C ALA A 595 5.28 -5.80 20.03
N ARG A 596 4.72 -5.76 18.82
CA ARG A 596 3.54 -6.57 18.45
C ARG A 596 3.87 -7.51 17.30
N HIS A 597 3.26 -8.69 17.36
CA HIS A 597 3.51 -9.78 16.42
C HIS A 597 2.20 -10.35 15.88
N LEU A 598 2.23 -10.78 14.62
CA LEU A 598 1.13 -11.48 13.95
C LEU A 598 1.60 -12.80 13.36
N ASP A 599 0.73 -13.80 13.39
CA ASP A 599 0.95 -15.07 12.72
C ASP A 599 0.38 -15.01 11.29
N TRP A 600 1.27 -14.86 10.32
CA TRP A 600 0.91 -14.79 8.91
C TRP A 600 0.59 -16.15 8.29
N GLY A 601 0.83 -17.25 9.00
CA GLY A 601 0.55 -18.60 8.51
C GLY A 601 -0.91 -18.99 8.61
N ARG A 602 -1.71 -18.27 9.41
CA ARG A 602 -3.14 -18.56 9.57
C ARG A 602 -3.90 -18.12 8.33
N LEU A 603 -4.62 -19.07 7.74
CA LEU A 603 -5.46 -18.82 6.58
C LEU A 603 -6.89 -18.53 7.03
N GLU A 604 -7.48 -17.50 6.43
CA GLU A 604 -8.83 -17.07 6.74
C GLU A 604 -9.90 -17.92 6.04
N PHE A 605 -10.86 -18.40 6.84
CA PHE A 605 -11.97 -19.21 6.34
C PHE A 605 -13.03 -18.31 5.72
N GLY A 606 -13.33 -18.50 4.43
CA GLY A 606 -14.27 -17.62 3.74
C GLY A 606 -14.70 -18.18 2.40
N LYS A 607 -15.77 -17.59 1.85
CA LYS A 607 -16.25 -17.89 0.51
C LYS A 607 -15.94 -16.70 -0.39
N GLU A 608 -15.01 -16.88 -1.33
CA GLU A 608 -14.68 -15.86 -2.32
C GLU A 608 -15.90 -15.66 -3.23
N PRO A 609 -16.42 -14.44 -3.37
CA PRO A 609 -17.54 -14.22 -4.26
C PRO A 609 -17.06 -14.10 -5.73
N PRO A 610 -17.98 -14.20 -6.71
CA PRO A 610 -17.62 -14.06 -8.11
C PRO A 610 -17.05 -12.66 -8.44
N ARG A 611 -15.89 -12.64 -9.10
CA ARG A 611 -15.30 -11.42 -9.66
C ARG A 611 -16.15 -10.94 -10.86
N ALA A 612 -16.38 -9.64 -10.99
CA ALA A 612 -17.00 -9.07 -12.19
C ALA A 612 -16.17 -7.91 -12.76
N ALA A 613 -16.16 -7.80 -14.08
CA ALA A 613 -15.44 -6.74 -14.78
C ALA A 613 -16.02 -5.35 -14.47
N ALA A 614 -15.15 -4.37 -14.24
CA ALA A 614 -15.51 -3.00 -13.84
C ALA A 614 -16.45 -2.27 -14.82
N TRP A 615 -16.35 -2.54 -16.13
CA TRP A 615 -16.92 -1.67 -17.17
C TRP A 615 -17.98 -2.32 -18.06
N ALA A 616 -18.51 -3.49 -17.68
CA ALA A 616 -19.39 -4.30 -18.53
C ALA A 616 -20.88 -3.87 -18.55
N GLY A 617 -21.20 -2.61 -18.26
CA GLY A 617 -22.58 -2.08 -18.36
C GLY A 617 -23.60 -2.67 -17.36
N ALA A 618 -23.17 -3.52 -16.43
CA ALA A 618 -23.92 -4.01 -15.28
C ALA A 618 -23.52 -3.20 -14.02
N PRO A 619 -24.36 -3.13 -12.97
CA PRO A 619 -23.92 -2.60 -11.68
C PRO A 619 -22.65 -3.36 -11.24
N PRO A 620 -21.62 -2.69 -10.69
CA PRO A 620 -20.40 -3.35 -10.29
C PRO A 620 -20.71 -4.52 -9.34
N SER A 621 -20.13 -5.70 -9.56
CA SER A 621 -20.17 -6.76 -8.55
C SER A 621 -19.20 -6.37 -7.45
N TYR A 622 -19.75 -5.99 -6.31
CA TYR A 622 -19.00 -5.56 -5.14
C TYR A 622 -18.60 -6.74 -4.26
N ALA A 623 -18.17 -7.85 -4.85
CA ALA A 623 -18.07 -9.11 -4.14
C ALA A 623 -16.69 -9.70 -4.40
N TYR A 624 -15.66 -9.07 -3.83
CA TYR A 624 -14.34 -9.65 -3.68
C TYR A 624 -13.89 -9.47 -2.24
N ASP A 625 -13.35 -10.54 -1.68
CA ASP A 625 -12.73 -10.54 -0.37
C ASP A 625 -11.34 -11.17 -0.53
N PRO A 626 -10.24 -10.39 -0.43
CA PRO A 626 -8.89 -10.93 -0.57
C PRO A 626 -8.52 -11.92 0.55
N HIS A 627 -9.33 -12.00 1.62
CA HIS A 627 -9.08 -12.85 2.78
C HIS A 627 -9.84 -14.18 2.76
N ALA A 628 -10.66 -14.45 1.73
CA ALA A 628 -11.22 -15.79 1.55
C ALA A 628 -10.13 -16.77 1.04
N GLU A 629 -9.31 -17.28 1.95
CA GLU A 629 -8.13 -18.09 1.62
C GLU A 629 -8.41 -19.60 1.66
N TRP A 630 -9.40 -20.06 2.41
CA TRP A 630 -9.78 -21.47 2.36
C TRP A 630 -11.23 -21.72 2.75
N MET A 631 -11.78 -22.84 2.28
CA MET A 631 -13.14 -23.24 2.61
C MET A 631 -13.32 -24.77 2.57
N VAL A 632 -14.45 -25.24 3.10
CA VAL A 632 -14.91 -26.62 2.98
C VAL A 632 -16.29 -26.62 2.32
N SER A 633 -16.45 -27.39 1.25
CA SER A 633 -17.71 -27.46 0.49
C SER A 633 -18.87 -27.87 1.40
N ASP A 634 -20.10 -27.49 1.04
CA ASP A 634 -21.30 -27.85 1.82
C ASP A 634 -21.46 -29.36 2.03
N THR A 635 -20.92 -30.17 1.11
CA THR A 635 -20.94 -31.64 1.20
C THR A 635 -19.88 -32.22 2.12
N GLY A 636 -18.90 -31.40 2.56
CA GLY A 636 -17.72 -31.82 3.29
C GLY A 636 -16.73 -32.66 2.47
N ARG A 637 -16.90 -32.72 1.15
CA ARG A 637 -16.10 -33.59 0.27
C ARG A 637 -14.92 -32.90 -0.39
N THR A 638 -14.92 -31.58 -0.43
CA THR A 638 -13.88 -30.80 -1.07
C THR A 638 -13.42 -29.70 -0.13
N ILE A 639 -12.10 -29.52 -0.06
CA ILE A 639 -11.43 -28.41 0.60
C ILE A 639 -10.69 -27.63 -0.48
N GLU A 640 -10.91 -26.33 -0.54
CA GLU A 640 -10.21 -25.41 -1.45
C GLU A 640 -9.38 -24.45 -0.62
N ILE A 641 -8.18 -24.16 -1.10
CA ILE A 641 -7.19 -23.34 -0.40
C ILE A 641 -6.47 -22.48 -1.44
N ALA A 642 -6.28 -21.21 -1.15
CA ALA A 642 -5.50 -20.27 -1.93
C ALA A 642 -4.41 -19.66 -1.04
N ILE A 643 -3.17 -19.74 -1.50
CA ILE A 643 -1.99 -19.28 -0.76
C ILE A 643 -1.35 -18.15 -1.58
N PRO A 644 -1.33 -16.90 -1.08
CA PRO A 644 -0.55 -15.83 -1.68
C PRO A 644 0.90 -16.24 -1.90
N TRP A 645 1.47 -15.91 -3.07
CA TRP A 645 2.83 -16.29 -3.44
C TRP A 645 3.88 -15.87 -2.39
N GLY A 646 3.72 -14.68 -1.81
CA GLY A 646 4.58 -14.17 -0.75
C GLY A 646 4.71 -15.10 0.46
N LEU A 647 3.65 -15.83 0.85
CA LEU A 647 3.68 -16.76 1.99
C LEU A 647 4.59 -17.98 1.76
N LEU A 648 4.96 -18.25 0.51
CA LEU A 648 5.81 -19.38 0.11
C LEU A 648 7.25 -18.95 -0.21
N ASN A 649 7.68 -17.77 0.22
CA ASN A 649 8.97 -17.16 -0.15
C ASN A 649 9.17 -17.05 -1.69
N VAL A 650 8.09 -17.05 -2.48
CA VAL A 650 8.14 -16.74 -3.90
C VAL A 650 8.16 -15.22 -4.04
N GLY A 651 9.36 -14.68 -4.29
CA GLY A 651 9.60 -13.24 -4.38
C GLY A 651 9.26 -12.63 -5.73
N ASP A 652 9.15 -13.44 -6.78
CA ASP A 652 8.57 -13.04 -8.06
C ASP A 652 8.02 -14.29 -8.80
N PRO A 653 6.69 -14.51 -8.80
CA PRO A 653 6.09 -15.63 -9.49
C PRO A 653 6.18 -15.49 -11.02
N SER A 654 6.39 -14.28 -11.56
CA SER A 654 6.48 -14.05 -13.00
C SER A 654 7.77 -14.64 -13.61
N SER A 655 8.84 -14.76 -12.82
CA SER A 655 10.09 -15.44 -13.19
C SER A 655 10.33 -16.75 -12.45
N ARG A 656 9.41 -17.16 -11.55
CA ARG A 656 9.59 -18.31 -10.63
C ARG A 656 10.77 -18.13 -9.68
N SER A 657 11.03 -16.89 -9.27
CA SER A 657 12.09 -16.56 -8.33
C SER A 657 11.65 -16.82 -6.89
N VAL A 658 12.43 -17.63 -6.18
CA VAL A 658 12.22 -17.99 -4.78
C VAL A 658 13.44 -17.55 -3.98
N LEU A 659 13.24 -17.06 -2.76
CA LEU A 659 14.34 -16.62 -1.90
C LEU A 659 15.35 -17.74 -1.65
N ASP A 660 16.63 -17.46 -1.91
CA ASP A 660 17.75 -18.39 -1.80
C ASP A 660 19.05 -17.64 -1.46
N ASP A 661 19.12 -17.10 -0.22
CA ASP A 661 20.30 -16.40 0.30
C ASP A 661 21.63 -17.08 -0.04
N LYS A 662 22.63 -16.27 -0.37
CA LYS A 662 24.01 -16.71 -0.55
C LYS A 662 24.80 -16.47 0.74
N PRO A 663 25.48 -17.49 1.29
CA PRO A 663 26.31 -17.28 2.47
C PRO A 663 27.35 -16.18 2.27
N GLY A 664 27.33 -15.16 3.13
CA GLY A 664 28.31 -14.07 3.17
C GLY A 664 27.90 -12.79 2.45
N THR A 665 26.69 -12.71 1.89
CA THR A 665 26.12 -11.49 1.31
C THR A 665 25.17 -10.79 2.28
N GLN A 666 24.86 -9.52 2.03
CA GLN A 666 23.89 -8.73 2.81
C GLN A 666 22.53 -8.61 2.11
N ASP A 667 22.47 -8.98 0.83
CA ASP A 667 21.29 -8.92 0.01
C ASP A 667 20.49 -10.22 0.16
N VAL A 668 19.18 -10.14 -0.07
CA VAL A 668 18.36 -11.35 -0.21
C VAL A 668 18.44 -11.77 -1.66
N GLU A 669 19.09 -12.90 -1.93
CA GLU A 669 19.15 -13.45 -3.29
C GLU A 669 17.95 -14.34 -3.60
N VAL A 670 17.75 -14.57 -4.89
CA VAL A 670 16.74 -15.49 -5.42
C VAL A 670 17.34 -16.51 -6.36
N THR A 671 16.68 -17.67 -6.44
CA THR A 671 16.95 -18.74 -7.40
C THR A 671 15.64 -19.11 -8.10
N GLU A 672 15.73 -19.40 -9.40
CA GLU A 672 14.59 -19.89 -10.17
C GLU A 672 14.23 -21.33 -9.74
N THR A 673 12.99 -21.55 -9.29
CA THR A 673 12.53 -22.89 -8.94
C THR A 673 12.19 -23.75 -10.16
N ALA A 674 12.50 -25.04 -10.08
CA ALA A 674 12.05 -26.05 -11.03
C ALA A 674 10.55 -26.41 -10.86
N GLY A 675 9.89 -25.85 -9.85
CA GLY A 675 8.48 -26.04 -9.52
C GLY A 675 8.25 -26.69 -8.16
N ILE A 676 7.01 -26.62 -7.69
CA ILE A 676 6.63 -27.04 -6.33
C ILE A 676 6.31 -28.54 -6.28
N GLY A 677 7.04 -29.30 -5.47
CA GLY A 677 6.69 -30.67 -5.11
C GLY A 677 5.61 -30.69 -4.02
N LEU A 678 4.59 -31.53 -4.16
CA LEU A 678 3.52 -31.65 -3.16
C LEU A 678 3.41 -33.08 -2.62
N LEU A 679 3.19 -33.20 -1.31
CA LEU A 679 2.84 -34.47 -0.67
C LEU A 679 1.68 -34.28 0.29
N GLY A 680 0.50 -34.75 -0.11
CA GLY A 680 -0.67 -34.80 0.76
C GLY A 680 -0.60 -35.97 1.74
N TRP A 681 -1.08 -35.77 2.96
CA TRP A 681 -1.25 -36.83 3.95
C TRP A 681 -2.50 -36.61 4.79
N ALA A 682 -3.06 -37.68 5.33
CA ALA A 682 -4.20 -37.61 6.26
C ALA A 682 -4.12 -38.67 7.35
N THR A 683 -4.66 -38.34 8.53
CA THR A 683 -4.75 -39.27 9.67
C THR A 683 -6.14 -39.24 10.30
N ARG A 684 -6.54 -40.37 10.90
CA ARG A 684 -7.74 -40.48 11.77
C ARG A 684 -7.40 -40.42 13.26
N ARG A 685 -6.13 -40.19 13.61
CA ARG A 685 -5.70 -40.13 15.00
C ARG A 685 -6.03 -38.75 15.58
N SER A 686 -6.97 -38.71 16.50
CA SER A 686 -7.45 -37.49 17.17
C SER A 686 -6.43 -36.78 18.07
N MET A 687 -5.23 -37.35 18.23
CA MET A 687 -4.14 -36.80 19.04
C MET A 687 -3.04 -36.16 18.19
N PHE A 688 -3.22 -36.05 16.86
CA PHE A 688 -2.33 -35.21 16.08
C PHE A 688 -2.45 -33.78 16.62
N ARG A 689 -1.38 -33.31 17.22
CA ARG A 689 -1.10 -31.90 17.45
C ARG A 689 0.29 -31.73 16.88
N ALA A 690 0.40 -31.05 15.74
CA ALA A 690 1.71 -30.72 15.22
C ALA A 690 2.46 -29.98 16.35
N ASP A 691 3.59 -30.53 16.81
CA ASP A 691 4.43 -29.86 17.80
C ASP A 691 5.13 -28.67 17.10
N SER A 692 4.40 -27.55 16.94
CA SER A 692 4.84 -26.40 16.13
C SER A 692 4.25 -25.05 16.54
N LEU A 693 3.77 -24.87 17.78
CA LEU A 693 3.12 -23.61 18.25
C LEU A 693 3.80 -22.90 19.44
N GLY A 694 5.05 -23.21 19.81
CA GLY A 694 5.75 -22.56 20.94
C GLY A 694 6.22 -23.56 22.02
N PRO A 695 6.69 -23.10 23.22
CA PRO A 695 7.51 -23.91 24.10
C PRO A 695 6.74 -25.12 24.63
N SER A 696 7.21 -26.31 24.21
CA SER A 696 6.99 -27.64 24.80
C SER A 696 5.77 -27.76 25.73
N ARG A 697 4.65 -28.26 25.22
CA ARG A 697 3.74 -29.01 26.10
C ARG A 697 4.41 -30.35 26.36
N SER A 698 5.09 -30.46 27.50
CA SER A 698 5.47 -31.75 28.03
C SER A 698 4.20 -32.57 28.19
N GLU A 699 4.27 -33.83 27.74
CA GLU A 699 3.27 -34.89 27.90
C GLU A 699 2.34 -35.10 26.69
N SER A 700 2.53 -36.27 26.04
CA SER A 700 1.53 -37.08 25.32
C SER A 700 1.42 -37.07 23.78
N SER A 701 2.41 -36.66 23.00
CA SER A 701 2.37 -36.96 21.56
C SER A 701 2.72 -38.44 21.29
N ILE A 702 1.68 -39.29 21.17
CA ILE A 702 1.84 -40.66 20.68
C ILE A 702 2.29 -40.57 19.22
N SER A 703 3.49 -41.09 18.93
CA SER A 703 4.00 -41.20 17.57
C SER A 703 2.95 -41.86 16.67
N ILE A 704 2.58 -41.18 15.59
CA ILE A 704 1.64 -41.73 14.61
C ILE A 704 2.44 -42.67 13.70
N ALA A 705 2.12 -43.95 13.78
CA ALA A 705 2.75 -44.99 12.96
C ALA A 705 2.33 -44.83 11.50
N GLY A 706 3.21 -45.23 10.57
CA GLY A 706 2.93 -45.15 9.13
C GLY A 706 1.63 -45.83 8.68
N ALA A 707 1.16 -46.86 9.39
CA ALA A 707 -0.11 -47.53 9.08
C ALA A 707 -1.37 -46.68 9.35
N ASP A 708 -1.24 -45.63 10.18
CA ASP A 708 -2.32 -44.69 10.50
C ASP A 708 -2.27 -43.43 9.62
N LEU A 709 -1.35 -43.39 8.65
CA LEU A 709 -1.18 -42.31 7.68
C LEU A 709 -1.56 -42.80 6.30
N GLN A 710 -2.46 -42.06 5.66
CA GLN A 710 -2.58 -42.13 4.20
C GLN A 710 -1.63 -41.10 3.59
N ILE A 711 -0.87 -41.51 2.59
CA ILE A 711 -0.03 -40.64 1.76
C ILE A 711 -0.65 -40.52 0.36
N LEU A 712 -0.58 -39.32 -0.21
CA LEU A 712 -1.02 -38.99 -1.56
C LEU A 712 0.03 -38.10 -2.24
N GLY A 713 0.92 -38.74 -3.01
CA GLY A 713 1.96 -38.05 -3.77
C GLY A 713 1.80 -38.22 -5.28
N ALA A 714 2.59 -37.47 -6.05
CA ALA A 714 2.59 -37.52 -7.50
C ALA A 714 2.80 -38.95 -8.05
N PRO A 715 2.36 -39.25 -9.30
CA PRO A 715 2.57 -40.55 -9.93
C PRO A 715 4.03 -41.01 -9.87
N GLY A 716 4.24 -42.24 -9.38
CA GLY A 716 5.58 -42.79 -9.11
C GLY A 716 6.01 -42.65 -7.64
N THR A 717 5.21 -42.01 -6.79
CA THR A 717 5.45 -42.00 -5.34
C THR A 717 5.31 -43.41 -4.77
N THR A 718 6.29 -43.85 -4.00
CA THR A 718 6.31 -45.15 -3.32
C THR A 718 6.48 -44.96 -1.82
N GLN A 719 5.96 -45.90 -1.03
CA GLN A 719 6.06 -45.86 0.42
C GLN A 719 6.56 -47.21 0.96
N THR A 720 7.48 -47.16 1.91
CA THR A 720 8.02 -48.35 2.58
C THR A 720 8.04 -48.12 4.09
N VAL A 721 7.70 -49.14 4.87
CA VAL A 721 7.74 -49.07 6.33
C VAL A 721 9.05 -49.68 6.81
N VAL A 722 9.88 -48.88 7.50
CA VAL A 722 11.13 -49.31 8.13
C VAL A 722 10.98 -49.16 9.64
N GLY A 723 10.73 -50.27 10.33
CA GLY A 723 10.38 -50.23 11.76
C GLY A 723 9.05 -49.53 12.00
N LYS A 724 9.08 -48.37 12.69
CA LYS A 724 7.92 -47.50 12.91
C LYS A 724 7.88 -46.28 11.98
N GLU A 725 8.85 -46.15 11.09
CA GLU A 725 9.02 -44.98 10.22
C GLU A 725 8.54 -45.29 8.80
N LEU A 726 7.74 -44.39 8.24
CA LEU A 726 7.28 -44.44 6.86
C LEU A 726 8.26 -43.67 5.98
N ARG A 727 8.88 -44.33 5.01
CA ARG A 727 9.76 -43.70 4.01
C ARG A 727 9.00 -43.54 2.70
N ILE A 728 8.86 -42.30 2.26
CA ILE A 728 8.09 -41.90 1.08
C ILE A 728 9.08 -41.40 0.04
N THR A 729 9.12 -42.03 -1.12
CA THR A 729 9.98 -41.62 -2.23
C THR A 729 9.12 -41.09 -3.35
N SER A 730 9.27 -39.81 -3.69
CA SER A 730 8.57 -39.16 -4.81
C SER A 730 9.56 -38.79 -5.92
N PRO A 731 9.19 -38.88 -7.21
CA PRO A 731 10.07 -38.47 -8.30
C PRO A 731 10.39 -36.97 -8.23
N GLU A 732 11.67 -36.60 -8.37
CA GLU A 732 12.11 -35.20 -8.38
C GLU A 732 11.55 -34.42 -9.58
N THR A 733 11.38 -35.10 -10.73
CA THR A 733 10.85 -34.53 -11.97
C THR A 733 9.33 -34.28 -11.96
N ARG A 734 8.65 -34.51 -10.83
CA ARG A 734 7.19 -34.38 -10.70
C ARG A 734 6.84 -33.24 -9.75
N SER A 735 7.02 -32.01 -10.23
CA SER A 735 6.58 -30.79 -9.57
C SER A 735 5.43 -30.12 -10.32
N TYR A 736 4.63 -29.31 -9.62
CA TYR A 736 3.78 -28.31 -10.24
C TYR A 736 4.64 -27.18 -10.79
N VAL A 737 4.48 -26.87 -12.07
CA VAL A 737 5.21 -25.79 -12.75
C VAL A 737 4.18 -24.89 -13.41
N TRP A 738 4.31 -23.58 -13.18
CA TRP A 738 3.48 -22.58 -13.81
C TRP A 738 4.28 -21.82 -14.87
N ASN A 739 3.55 -21.13 -15.76
CA ASN A 739 4.17 -20.30 -16.78
C ASN A 739 4.57 -18.96 -16.17
N GLY A 740 5.79 -18.51 -16.44
CA GLY A 740 6.20 -17.13 -16.18
C GLY A 740 5.57 -16.15 -17.16
N TRP A 741 5.72 -14.86 -16.89
CA TRP A 741 5.19 -13.78 -17.72
C TRP A 741 6.09 -12.54 -17.69
N ASN A 742 5.93 -11.67 -18.69
CA ASN A 742 6.62 -10.37 -18.76
C ASN A 742 5.65 -9.19 -18.79
N LEU A 743 4.34 -9.45 -18.79
CA LEU A 743 3.28 -8.48 -18.59
C LEU A 743 2.12 -9.19 -17.88
N PRO A 744 1.45 -8.52 -16.93
CA PRO A 744 0.34 -9.13 -16.23
C PRO A 744 -0.90 -9.30 -17.14
N MET A 745 -1.62 -10.43 -16.97
CA MET A 745 -2.88 -10.70 -17.67
C MET A 745 -4.04 -10.43 -16.73
N ILE A 746 -4.45 -9.16 -16.70
CA ILE A 746 -5.36 -8.63 -15.69
C ILE A 746 -6.59 -7.95 -16.29
N SER A 747 -7.61 -7.82 -15.46
CA SER A 747 -8.79 -7.02 -15.74
C SER A 747 -9.08 -6.06 -14.59
N GLU A 748 -9.49 -4.84 -14.92
CA GLU A 748 -9.92 -3.86 -13.93
C GLU A 748 -11.22 -4.31 -13.24
N ARG A 749 -11.26 -4.12 -11.93
CA ARG A 749 -12.45 -4.30 -11.08
C ARG A 749 -12.62 -3.09 -10.17
N ILE A 750 -13.86 -2.61 -10.04
CA ILE A 750 -14.18 -1.58 -9.05
C ILE A 750 -14.36 -2.26 -7.69
N LYS A 751 -13.59 -1.83 -6.69
CA LYS A 751 -13.70 -2.36 -5.33
C LYS A 751 -14.99 -1.90 -4.65
N LYS A 752 -15.47 -2.68 -3.70
CA LYS A 752 -16.64 -2.36 -2.88
C LYS A 752 -16.49 -1.06 -2.10
N SER A 753 -15.28 -0.72 -1.69
CA SER A 753 -14.92 0.54 -1.04
C SER A 753 -15.37 1.77 -1.83
N ALA A 754 -15.30 1.71 -3.16
CA ALA A 754 -15.70 2.81 -4.04
C ALA A 754 -17.17 3.24 -3.85
N ARG A 755 -18.06 2.32 -3.47
CA ARG A 755 -19.47 2.63 -3.21
C ARG A 755 -19.62 3.54 -1.98
N TYR A 756 -18.91 3.23 -0.90
CA TYR A 756 -18.94 4.03 0.32
C TYR A 756 -18.37 5.42 0.09
N VAL A 757 -17.24 5.51 -0.61
CA VAL A 757 -16.61 6.79 -0.96
C VAL A 757 -17.53 7.64 -1.83
N ARG A 758 -18.18 7.05 -2.85
CA ARG A 758 -19.16 7.76 -3.69
C ARG A 758 -20.31 8.33 -2.86
N GLU A 759 -20.92 7.51 -2.01
CA GLU A 759 -22.05 7.91 -1.15
C GLU A 759 -21.64 9.05 -0.20
N ALA A 760 -20.43 8.98 0.37
CA ALA A 760 -19.89 10.03 1.23
C ALA A 760 -19.61 11.33 0.47
N PHE A 761 -18.96 11.25 -0.69
CA PHE A 761 -18.65 12.41 -1.53
C PHE A 761 -19.92 13.10 -2.06
N GLU A 762 -20.92 12.32 -2.51
CA GLU A 762 -22.23 12.83 -2.93
C GLU A 762 -22.95 13.52 -1.77
N GLY A 763 -22.97 12.89 -0.59
CA GLY A 763 -23.57 13.47 0.61
C GLY A 763 -22.89 14.77 1.06
N MET A 764 -21.57 14.87 0.95
CA MET A 764 -20.82 16.10 1.22
C MET A 764 -21.13 17.19 0.20
N ASP A 765 -21.20 16.83 -1.09
CA ASP A 765 -21.56 17.77 -2.16
C ASP A 765 -22.97 18.35 -1.97
N ALA A 766 -23.96 17.50 -1.69
CA ALA A 766 -25.33 17.94 -1.43
C ALA A 766 -25.42 18.90 -0.24
N ARG A 767 -24.68 18.64 0.85
CA ARG A 767 -24.61 19.54 2.01
C ARG A 767 -23.97 20.88 1.66
N ASP A 768 -22.91 20.88 0.85
CA ASP A 768 -22.25 22.10 0.41
C ASP A 768 -23.18 22.94 -0.49
N GLN A 769 -23.92 22.29 -1.41
CA GLN A 769 -24.91 22.95 -2.27
C GLN A 769 -26.11 23.49 -1.48
N GLN A 770 -26.59 22.77 -0.45
CA GLN A 770 -27.68 23.23 0.40
C GLN A 770 -27.26 24.42 1.25
N LYS A 771 -26.10 24.35 1.93
CA LYS A 771 -25.52 25.50 2.65
C LYS A 771 -25.38 26.71 1.74
N GLN A 772 -25.03 26.48 0.47
CA GLN A 772 -24.93 27.54 -0.52
C GLN A 772 -26.29 28.17 -0.86
N THR A 773 -27.32 27.35 -1.05
CA THR A 773 -28.69 27.82 -1.33
C THR A 773 -29.23 28.65 -0.15
N ASP A 774 -29.01 28.20 1.08
CA ASP A 774 -29.42 28.92 2.30
C ASP A 774 -28.68 30.26 2.46
N LEU A 775 -27.40 30.33 2.08
CA LEU A 775 -26.62 31.57 2.09
C LEU A 775 -27.08 32.56 1.00
N ASP A 776 -27.36 32.07 -0.20
CA ASP A 776 -27.87 32.89 -1.30
C ASP A 776 -29.27 33.45 -0.95
N ALA A 777 -30.16 32.63 -0.39
CA ALA A 777 -31.49 33.05 0.06
C ALA A 777 -31.49 34.03 1.26
N LYS A 778 -30.41 34.06 2.06
CA LYS A 778 -30.22 35.07 3.12
C LYS A 778 -29.64 36.39 2.59
N ARG A 779 -29.06 36.38 1.39
CA ARG A 779 -28.41 37.54 0.77
C ARG A 779 -29.38 38.34 -0.10
N ASP A 780 -30.32 37.64 -0.74
CA ASP A 780 -31.48 38.22 -1.44
C ASP A 780 -32.54 38.69 -0.44
#